data_AF-A0A8C4RUU4-F1
#
_entry.id   AF-A0A8C4RUU4-F1
#
_cell.length_a   1.000
_cell.length_b   1.000
_cell.length_c   1.000
_cell.angle_alpha   90.00
_cell.angle_beta   90.00
_cell.angle_gamma   90.00
#
_symmetry.space_group_name_H-M   'P 1'
#
loop_
_entity.id
_entity.type
_entity.pdbx_description
1 polymer ?
#
loop_
_entity_poly.entity_id
_entity_poly.type
_entity_poly.pdbx_seq_one_letter_code
_entity_poly.pdbx_strand_id
1 'polypeptide(L)'
;MRQLLLPLAFIGLDLLATHFLRLVLLWVPVPLLQHPLCNIWLTSLLRGTLFTLAFIHIFQRLQDCPAWLQKQDALQAWMVLCLIPPSYATFKMLCYVSNNEVLWGWYSLKWLALAYVTTSLTVVLWKRYAPHSNGGVEKKTGTSLTRLLSYMVPDIRRFVVVIFFVVISSLGEMAIPYYTGRMTDWIMSEENPDAFFSAITAMTLITVMSAVSEFVCDLIYNVTMSKIHMRIQSLVFRSVLRQEIAFFDTASTGDITSRITTDTNTMSESLSEKLSLLMWYFMRVVCLSGFMLSLSWKLSLFTAIGLPIIWIIPEYSGKFYQKLSVKVQTSLAEANKVATEVFSCIKTVRSFANEDGEAKRYSDMLEETYKLNKIEAVAYAVSTWTNSLSSLALKVCILYYGAKLVTSDDVSSGDLVAFILYELQFTSAIEVLISYYPHVKKAVGASEKIFEYMDRKPAMTTPGTLAPNSLKGHISFKNVSFAYPGRPDTMVLKDVSLELNPGEITALVGPSGSGKTTCISLLERFYEPQTGKILLDGVSIQEYEHKYLHRKLALVSQEPMLFARSVEENIAYGIENPCLEDVKNAAKLANAHEFVCGLKEGYNTDAGEKGGQLSGGQKQRVAIARALLRDPSVLILDDATSSLDTESEHLVSTGEKYSSDDVYFYFHLLGDDIHLLVECEHQPIGLYNKNIQ
;
A
#
# COMPACT_ATOMS: atom_id res chain seq x y z
N MET A 1 -12.93 -31.19 32.08
CA MET A 1 -14.09 -32.11 32.18
C MET A 1 -15.44 -31.43 31.95
N ARG A 2 -15.81 -30.37 32.68
CA ARG A 2 -17.10 -29.63 32.49
C ARG A 2 -17.37 -29.15 31.06
N GLN A 3 -16.34 -28.74 30.30
CA GLN A 3 -16.49 -28.26 28.92
C GLN A 3 -16.81 -29.35 27.89
N LEU A 4 -16.49 -30.62 28.16
CA LEU A 4 -16.75 -31.76 27.27
C LEU A 4 -18.10 -32.45 27.58
N LEU A 5 -18.55 -32.39 28.84
CA LEU A 5 -19.80 -33.01 29.29
C LEU A 5 -21.05 -32.22 28.85
N LEU A 6 -20.95 -30.89 28.74
CA LEU A 6 -22.06 -30.03 28.34
C LEU A 6 -22.64 -30.36 26.94
N PRO A 7 -21.82 -30.46 25.86
CA PRO A 7 -22.34 -30.80 24.53
C PRO A 7 -22.92 -32.22 24.45
N LEU A 8 -22.33 -33.19 25.17
CA LEU A 8 -22.87 -34.55 25.26
C LEU A 8 -24.25 -34.59 25.94
N ALA A 9 -24.45 -33.79 26.99
CA ALA A 9 -25.74 -33.65 27.65
C ALA A 9 -26.81 -33.02 26.74
N PHE A 10 -26.43 -32.04 25.91
CA PHE A 10 -27.33 -31.44 24.93
C PHE A 10 -27.72 -32.40 23.79
N ILE A 11 -26.80 -33.22 23.29
CA ILE A 11 -27.09 -34.28 22.31
C ILE A 11 -28.04 -35.33 22.92
N GLY A 12 -27.82 -35.70 24.19
CA GLY A 12 -28.72 -36.60 24.90
C GLY A 12 -30.13 -36.02 25.08
N LEU A 13 -30.23 -34.72 25.42
CA LEU A 13 -31.50 -34.02 25.56
C LEU A 13 -32.25 -33.89 24.22
N ASP A 14 -31.51 -33.70 23.13
CA ASP A 14 -32.05 -33.68 21.77
C ASP A 14 -32.64 -35.02 21.31
N LEU A 15 -31.93 -36.11 21.59
CA LEU A 15 -32.41 -37.47 21.33
C LEU A 15 -33.68 -37.77 22.13
N LEU A 16 -33.72 -37.39 23.40
CA LEU A 16 -34.91 -37.58 24.25
C LEU A 16 -36.09 -36.72 23.77
N ALA A 17 -35.86 -35.46 23.42
CA ALA A 17 -36.91 -34.56 22.93
C ALA A 17 -37.50 -35.03 21.59
N THR A 18 -36.67 -35.50 20.66
CA THR A 18 -37.11 -36.03 19.35
C THR A 18 -37.92 -37.32 19.49
N HIS A 19 -37.50 -38.24 20.36
CA HIS A 19 -38.26 -39.46 20.65
C HIS A 19 -39.57 -39.18 21.40
N PHE A 20 -39.58 -38.22 22.33
CA PHE A 20 -40.78 -37.80 23.05
C PHE A 20 -41.82 -37.14 22.14
N LEU A 21 -41.41 -36.18 21.31
CA LEU A 21 -42.27 -35.52 20.32
C LEU A 21 -42.90 -36.54 19.36
N ARG A 22 -42.15 -37.55 18.93
CA ARG A 22 -42.65 -38.66 18.09
C ARG A 22 -43.77 -39.44 18.78
N LEU A 23 -43.59 -39.80 20.05
CA LEU A 23 -44.59 -40.55 20.81
C LEU A 23 -45.88 -39.74 20.99
N VAL A 24 -45.77 -38.44 21.24
CA VAL A 24 -46.91 -37.53 21.38
C VAL A 24 -47.68 -37.42 20.05
N LEU A 25 -46.97 -37.28 18.93
CA LEU A 25 -47.61 -37.13 17.62
C LEU A 25 -48.24 -38.43 17.06
N LEU A 26 -47.77 -39.59 17.52
CA LEU A 26 -48.43 -40.89 17.25
C LEU A 26 -49.75 -41.05 18.00
N TRP A 27 -49.95 -40.33 19.12
CA TRP A 27 -51.13 -40.41 19.98
C TRP A 27 -52.24 -39.41 19.63
N VAL A 28 -51.98 -38.43 18.77
CA VAL A 28 -52.94 -37.35 18.42
C VAL A 28 -53.67 -37.70 17.11
N PRO A 29 -55.00 -37.97 17.12
CA PRO A 29 -55.75 -38.39 15.95
C PRO A 29 -56.27 -37.16 15.19
N VAL A 30 -55.40 -36.47 14.45
CA VAL A 30 -55.79 -35.35 13.58
C VAL A 30 -55.45 -35.69 12.12
N PRO A 31 -56.43 -35.71 11.19
CA PRO A 31 -56.20 -36.11 9.79
C PRO A 31 -55.15 -35.25 9.06
N LEU A 32 -55.06 -33.96 9.40
CA LEU A 32 -54.10 -33.02 8.82
C LEU A 32 -52.65 -33.32 9.24
N LEU A 33 -52.46 -33.95 10.39
CA LEU A 33 -51.16 -34.36 10.94
C LEU A 33 -50.66 -35.71 10.38
N GLN A 34 -51.48 -36.42 9.62
CA GLN A 34 -51.10 -37.67 8.97
C GLN A 34 -50.28 -37.45 7.70
N HIS A 35 -50.24 -36.21 7.17
CA HIS A 35 -49.30 -35.88 6.09
C HIS A 35 -47.86 -35.82 6.63
N PRO A 36 -46.94 -36.64 6.09
CA PRO A 36 -45.60 -36.80 6.65
C PRO A 36 -44.78 -35.51 6.65
N LEU A 37 -44.97 -34.62 5.66
CA LEU A 37 -44.31 -33.31 5.61
C LEU A 37 -44.77 -32.37 6.72
N CYS A 38 -46.09 -32.27 6.96
CA CYS A 38 -46.63 -31.43 8.04
C CYS A 38 -46.12 -31.88 9.40
N ASN A 39 -46.00 -33.19 9.60
CA ASN A 39 -45.43 -33.77 10.81
C ASN A 39 -43.94 -33.43 10.99
N ILE A 40 -43.13 -33.51 9.93
CA ILE A 40 -41.69 -33.16 9.96
C ILE A 40 -41.49 -31.66 10.26
N TRP A 41 -42.26 -30.78 9.63
CA TRP A 41 -42.17 -29.33 9.91
C TRP A 41 -42.63 -28.98 11.32
N LEU A 42 -43.73 -29.57 11.79
CA LEU A 42 -44.25 -29.31 13.13
C LEU A 42 -43.29 -29.82 14.22
N THR A 43 -42.71 -31.01 14.04
CA THR A 43 -41.69 -31.55 14.97
C THR A 43 -40.44 -30.69 15.00
N SER A 44 -39.96 -30.22 13.86
CA SER A 44 -38.80 -29.31 13.77
C SER A 44 -39.06 -27.95 14.42
N LEU A 45 -40.25 -27.37 14.24
CA LEU A 45 -40.62 -26.11 14.89
C LEU A 45 -40.74 -26.26 16.41
N LEU A 46 -41.39 -27.33 16.88
CA LEU A 46 -41.51 -27.64 18.31
C LEU A 46 -40.13 -27.90 18.94
N ARG A 47 -39.27 -28.66 18.26
CA ARG A 47 -37.88 -28.89 18.67
C ARG A 47 -37.10 -27.57 18.77
N GLY A 48 -37.19 -26.70 17.76
CA GLY A 48 -36.56 -25.38 17.76
C GLY A 48 -37.03 -24.50 18.92
N THR A 49 -38.35 -24.43 19.17
CA THR A 49 -38.89 -23.66 20.30
C THR A 49 -38.42 -24.18 21.66
N LEU A 50 -38.40 -25.51 21.86
CA LEU A 50 -37.88 -26.12 23.09
C LEU A 50 -36.39 -25.80 23.31
N PHE A 51 -35.56 -25.83 22.27
CA PHE A 51 -34.15 -25.47 22.38
C PHE A 51 -33.95 -23.99 22.69
N THR A 52 -34.71 -23.09 22.06
CA THR A 52 -34.61 -21.66 22.36
C THR A 52 -35.02 -21.34 23.79
N LEU A 53 -36.07 -21.97 24.32
CA LEU A 53 -36.52 -21.82 25.70
C LEU A 53 -35.52 -22.42 26.71
N ALA A 54 -35.02 -23.63 26.44
CA ALA A 54 -33.98 -24.26 27.25
C ALA A 54 -32.69 -23.41 27.27
N PHE A 55 -32.29 -22.86 26.12
CA PHE A 55 -31.14 -21.99 26.00
C PHE A 55 -31.33 -20.68 26.79
N ILE A 56 -32.48 -20.02 26.68
CA ILE A 56 -32.79 -18.80 27.45
C ILE A 56 -32.76 -19.09 28.96
N HIS A 57 -33.34 -20.20 29.40
CA HIS A 57 -33.45 -20.55 30.82
C HIS A 57 -32.11 -20.97 31.44
N ILE A 58 -31.27 -21.70 30.69
CA ILE A 58 -29.94 -22.12 31.13
C ILE A 58 -28.96 -20.92 31.12
N PHE A 59 -29.04 -20.06 30.10
CA PHE A 59 -28.16 -18.89 29.96
C PHE A 59 -28.44 -17.81 31.01
N GLN A 60 -29.69 -17.68 31.49
CA GLN A 60 -30.01 -16.83 32.64
C GLN A 60 -29.39 -17.30 33.96
N ARG A 61 -28.88 -18.54 34.03
CA ARG A 61 -28.36 -19.15 35.26
C ARG A 61 -26.84 -19.38 35.29
N LEU A 62 -26.15 -19.26 34.15
CA LEU A 62 -24.71 -19.51 34.03
C LEU A 62 -23.97 -18.20 33.72
N GLN A 63 -23.26 -17.68 34.71
CA GLN A 63 -22.57 -16.39 34.65
C GLN A 63 -21.22 -16.45 33.91
N ASP A 64 -20.69 -17.66 33.65
CA ASP A 64 -19.44 -17.89 32.90
C ASP A 64 -19.67 -18.87 31.73
N CYS A 65 -19.80 -18.35 30.51
CA CYS A 65 -19.92 -19.18 29.31
C CYS A 65 -18.63 -19.17 28.46
N PRO A 66 -18.20 -20.34 27.95
CA PRO A 66 -17.05 -20.43 27.05
C PRO A 66 -17.34 -19.72 25.72
N ALA A 67 -16.31 -19.13 25.10
CA ALA A 67 -16.42 -18.23 23.94
C ALA A 67 -17.13 -18.82 22.70
N TRP A 68 -17.22 -20.15 22.57
CA TRP A 68 -17.94 -20.81 21.47
C TRP A 68 -19.46 -20.84 21.65
N LEU A 69 -19.98 -20.51 22.85
CA LEU A 69 -21.39 -20.49 23.21
C LEU A 69 -21.95 -19.06 23.33
N GLN A 70 -21.41 -18.11 22.56
CA GLN A 70 -21.96 -16.75 22.51
C GLN A 70 -23.42 -16.77 22.01
N LYS A 71 -24.24 -15.87 22.58
CA LYS A 71 -25.70 -15.86 22.47
C LYS A 71 -26.22 -15.91 21.02
N GLN A 72 -25.53 -15.30 20.06
CA GLN A 72 -25.90 -15.30 18.64
C GLN A 72 -25.47 -16.58 17.91
N ASP A 73 -24.22 -17.01 18.04
CA ASP A 73 -23.67 -18.19 17.37
C ASP A 73 -24.42 -19.48 17.73
N ALA A 74 -24.74 -19.64 19.01
CA ALA A 74 -25.45 -20.82 19.50
C ALA A 74 -26.88 -20.87 18.93
N LEU A 75 -27.63 -19.77 19.02
CA LEU A 75 -29.00 -19.70 18.49
C LEU A 75 -29.05 -20.00 16.98
N GLN A 76 -28.08 -19.50 16.22
CA GLN A 76 -27.96 -19.77 14.78
C GLN A 76 -27.69 -21.25 14.49
N ALA A 77 -26.75 -21.88 15.21
CA ALA A 77 -26.45 -23.30 15.07
C ALA A 77 -27.67 -24.20 15.35
N TRP A 78 -28.45 -23.87 16.40
CA TRP A 78 -29.66 -24.61 16.76
C TRP A 78 -30.77 -24.49 15.72
N MET A 79 -30.97 -23.28 15.17
CA MET A 79 -31.94 -23.06 14.09
C MET A 79 -31.57 -23.84 12.84
N VAL A 80 -30.29 -23.86 12.46
CA VAL A 80 -29.79 -24.63 11.32
C VAL A 80 -29.98 -26.14 11.56
N LEU A 81 -29.72 -26.65 12.77
CA LEU A 81 -29.97 -28.06 13.14
C LEU A 81 -31.44 -28.46 13.05
N CYS A 82 -32.36 -27.56 13.40
CA CYS A 82 -33.79 -27.86 13.38
C CYS A 82 -34.40 -27.74 11.96
N LEU A 83 -33.84 -26.86 11.11
CA LEU A 83 -34.40 -26.53 9.80
C LEU A 83 -33.76 -27.30 8.62
N ILE A 84 -32.52 -27.79 8.75
CA ILE A 84 -31.89 -28.63 7.71
C ILE A 84 -32.71 -29.89 7.41
N PRO A 85 -33.20 -30.64 8.41
CA PRO A 85 -34.00 -31.82 8.12
C PRO A 85 -35.30 -31.54 7.32
N PRO A 86 -36.23 -30.68 7.78
CA PRO A 86 -37.48 -30.43 7.07
C PRO A 86 -37.27 -29.84 5.67
N SER A 87 -36.26 -28.99 5.49
CA SER A 87 -35.92 -28.43 4.18
C SER A 87 -35.41 -29.49 3.21
N TYR A 88 -34.52 -30.40 3.65
CA TYR A 88 -34.09 -31.54 2.85
C TYR A 88 -35.25 -32.47 2.47
N ALA A 89 -36.22 -32.68 3.38
CA ALA A 89 -37.40 -33.50 3.13
C ALA A 89 -38.26 -32.92 2.01
N THR A 90 -38.50 -31.61 2.12
CA THR A 90 -39.33 -30.84 1.20
C THR A 90 -38.67 -30.78 -0.18
N PHE A 91 -37.35 -30.56 -0.22
CA PHE A 91 -36.56 -30.55 -1.46
C PHE A 91 -36.59 -31.91 -2.17
N LYS A 92 -36.40 -33.01 -1.44
CA LYS A 92 -36.42 -34.36 -2.02
C LYS A 92 -37.78 -34.76 -2.57
N MET A 93 -38.86 -34.29 -1.95
CA MET A 93 -40.22 -34.48 -2.47
C MET A 93 -40.49 -33.63 -3.71
N LEU A 94 -39.94 -32.42 -3.79
CA LEU A 94 -40.01 -31.55 -4.98
C LEU A 94 -39.22 -32.14 -6.16
N CYS A 95 -38.11 -32.82 -5.89
CA CYS A 95 -37.28 -33.51 -6.88
C CYS A 95 -37.78 -34.92 -7.27
N TYR A 96 -39.06 -35.25 -7.00
CA TYR A 96 -39.78 -36.42 -7.50
C TYR A 96 -39.17 -37.81 -7.18
N VAL A 97 -38.50 -37.99 -6.03
CA VAL A 97 -38.07 -39.32 -5.56
C VAL A 97 -39.05 -39.86 -4.51
N SER A 98 -40.01 -40.65 -4.96
CA SER A 98 -41.01 -41.33 -4.12
C SER A 98 -40.39 -42.49 -3.32
N ASN A 99 -39.83 -42.20 -2.14
CA ASN A 99 -39.52 -43.24 -1.15
C ASN A 99 -40.20 -42.91 0.18
N ASN A 100 -41.33 -43.56 0.44
CA ASN A 100 -42.08 -43.45 1.70
C ASN A 100 -41.24 -43.84 2.93
N GLU A 101 -40.24 -44.72 2.78
CA GLU A 101 -39.33 -45.10 3.87
C GLU A 101 -38.46 -43.93 4.36
N VAL A 102 -38.10 -42.99 3.48
CA VAL A 102 -37.28 -41.83 3.85
C VAL A 102 -38.10 -40.84 4.66
N LEU A 103 -39.38 -40.65 4.33
CA LEU A 103 -40.31 -39.75 5.04
C LEU A 103 -40.67 -40.23 6.46
N TRP A 104 -40.53 -41.53 6.75
CA TRP A 104 -40.75 -42.09 8.09
C TRP A 104 -39.44 -42.32 8.88
N GLY A 105 -38.28 -42.26 8.21
CA GLY A 105 -36.95 -42.56 8.77
C GLY A 105 -36.22 -41.40 9.48
N TRP A 106 -36.80 -40.21 9.56
CA TRP A 106 -36.17 -38.98 10.10
C TRP A 106 -35.74 -39.08 11.57
N TYR A 107 -36.34 -40.00 12.32
CA TYR A 107 -36.00 -40.29 13.71
C TYR A 107 -34.87 -41.31 13.87
N SER A 108 -34.28 -41.79 12.78
CA SER A 108 -33.16 -42.73 12.83
C SER A 108 -31.89 -42.03 13.34
N LEU A 109 -31.12 -42.75 14.16
CA LEU A 109 -29.81 -42.29 14.65
C LEU A 109 -28.89 -41.85 13.49
N LYS A 110 -29.02 -42.46 12.31
CA LYS A 110 -28.26 -42.10 11.09
C LYS A 110 -28.57 -40.70 10.57
N TRP A 111 -29.85 -40.29 10.60
CA TRP A 111 -30.29 -38.96 10.15
C TRP A 111 -29.91 -37.86 11.14
N LEU A 112 -30.01 -38.15 12.44
CA LEU A 112 -29.52 -37.24 13.48
C LEU A 112 -28.01 -37.05 13.38
N ALA A 113 -27.24 -38.13 13.21
CA ALA A 113 -25.79 -38.04 13.01
C ALA A 113 -25.43 -37.20 11.77
N LEU A 114 -26.13 -37.40 10.65
CA LEU A 114 -25.94 -36.60 9.44
C LEU A 114 -26.28 -35.12 9.67
N ALA A 115 -27.40 -34.83 10.35
CA ALA A 115 -27.79 -33.46 10.69
C ALA A 115 -26.71 -32.77 11.54
N TYR A 116 -26.19 -33.45 12.57
CA TYR A 116 -25.10 -32.93 13.41
C TYR A 116 -23.81 -32.67 12.64
N VAL A 117 -23.44 -33.57 11.70
CA VAL A 117 -22.28 -33.37 10.83
C VAL A 117 -22.48 -32.16 9.92
N THR A 118 -23.65 -32.03 9.29
CA THR A 118 -23.96 -30.89 8.40
C THR A 118 -24.04 -29.56 9.15
N THR A 119 -24.55 -29.55 10.39
CA THR A 119 -24.57 -28.35 11.24
C THR A 119 -23.18 -27.97 11.72
N SER A 120 -22.35 -28.95 12.04
CA SER A 120 -20.95 -28.71 12.41
C SER A 120 -20.20 -28.10 11.22
N LEU A 121 -20.38 -28.67 10.02
CA LEU A 121 -19.78 -28.16 8.79
C LEU A 121 -20.27 -26.74 8.48
N THR A 122 -21.59 -26.48 8.54
CA THR A 122 -22.14 -25.14 8.27
C THR A 122 -21.73 -24.10 9.31
N VAL A 123 -21.63 -24.44 10.59
CA VAL A 123 -21.11 -23.53 11.64
C VAL A 123 -19.62 -23.24 11.42
N VAL A 124 -18.82 -24.23 11.03
CA VAL A 124 -17.42 -24.04 10.68
C VAL A 124 -17.27 -23.13 9.45
N LEU A 125 -18.10 -23.34 8.43
CA LEU A 125 -18.12 -22.49 7.24
C LEU A 125 -18.60 -21.08 7.54
N TRP A 126 -19.65 -20.93 8.36
CA TRP A 126 -20.15 -19.63 8.77
C TRP A 126 -19.11 -18.86 9.58
N LYS A 127 -18.47 -19.46 10.59
CA LYS A 127 -17.41 -18.79 11.35
C LYS A 127 -16.21 -18.36 10.50
N ARG A 128 -15.99 -19.04 9.37
CA ARG A 128 -14.84 -18.81 8.49
C ARG A 128 -15.11 -17.85 7.35
N TYR A 129 -16.33 -17.85 6.80
CA TYR A 129 -16.72 -17.02 5.65
C TYR A 129 -17.67 -15.88 6.02
N ALA A 130 -18.35 -15.92 7.16
CA ALA A 130 -19.11 -14.77 7.63
C ALA A 130 -18.10 -13.65 7.97
N PRO A 131 -18.27 -12.46 7.38
CA PRO A 131 -17.37 -11.34 7.62
C PRO A 131 -17.35 -11.04 9.11
N HIS A 132 -16.24 -11.33 9.78
CA HIS A 132 -15.98 -10.79 11.11
C HIS A 132 -15.78 -9.29 10.91
N SER A 133 -16.82 -8.52 11.21
CA SER A 133 -16.78 -7.07 11.31
C SER A 133 -15.83 -6.67 12.45
N ASN A 134 -14.52 -6.76 12.20
CA ASN A 134 -13.51 -6.09 12.99
C ASN A 134 -13.56 -4.60 12.65
N GLY A 135 -14.48 -3.89 13.30
CA GLY A 135 -14.88 -2.50 13.02
C GLY A 135 -13.80 -1.42 13.18
N GLY A 136 -12.51 -1.78 13.30
CA GLY A 136 -11.40 -0.84 13.42
C GLY A 136 -10.57 -0.62 12.14
N VAL A 137 -10.41 -1.64 11.29
CA VAL A 137 -9.48 -1.59 10.13
C VAL A 137 -10.20 -1.38 8.79
N GLU A 138 -11.45 -1.83 8.67
CA GLU A 138 -12.23 -1.71 7.42
C GLU A 138 -12.61 -0.27 7.06
N LYS A 139 -12.85 0.61 8.05
CA LYS A 139 -13.24 2.00 7.78
C LYS A 139 -12.16 2.80 7.05
N LYS A 140 -10.88 2.61 7.39
CA LYS A 140 -9.76 3.31 6.74
C LYS A 140 -9.42 2.76 5.34
N THR A 141 -9.53 1.44 5.17
CA THR A 141 -9.25 0.79 3.88
C THR A 141 -10.30 1.11 2.82
N GLY A 142 -11.57 1.24 3.20
CA GLY A 142 -12.65 1.68 2.29
C GLY A 142 -12.47 3.11 1.75
N THR A 143 -11.98 4.03 2.59
CA THR A 143 -11.65 5.41 2.16
C THR A 143 -10.44 5.47 1.23
N SER A 144 -9.43 4.61 1.46
CA SER A 144 -8.25 4.55 0.58
C SER A 144 -8.60 3.97 -0.81
N LEU A 145 -9.43 2.93 -0.88
CA LEU A 145 -9.86 2.34 -2.16
C LEU A 145 -10.69 3.32 -3.00
N THR A 146 -11.70 3.95 -2.39
CA THR A 146 -12.56 4.93 -3.08
C THR A 146 -11.77 6.11 -3.62
N ARG A 147 -10.74 6.52 -2.88
CA ARG A 147 -9.82 7.56 -3.33
C ARG A 147 -8.90 7.11 -4.45
N LEU A 148 -8.38 5.88 -4.39
CA LEU A 148 -7.58 5.32 -5.48
C LEU A 148 -8.40 5.26 -6.78
N LEU A 149 -9.65 4.81 -6.67
CA LEU A 149 -10.60 4.80 -7.79
C LEU A 149 -10.88 6.20 -8.34
N SER A 150 -10.89 7.25 -7.51
CA SER A 150 -11.12 8.62 -7.99
C SER A 150 -10.03 9.11 -8.94
N TYR A 151 -8.78 8.66 -8.77
CA TYR A 151 -7.69 8.94 -9.71
C TYR A 151 -7.78 8.14 -11.03
N MET A 152 -8.57 7.05 -11.04
CA MET A 152 -8.84 6.25 -12.23
C MET A 152 -10.04 6.78 -13.04
N VAL A 153 -10.90 7.60 -12.45
CA VAL A 153 -12.11 8.17 -13.09
C VAL A 153 -11.83 8.87 -14.43
N PRO A 154 -10.77 9.69 -14.60
CA PRO A 154 -10.49 10.34 -15.88
C PRO A 154 -10.32 9.35 -17.05
N ASP A 155 -9.87 8.14 -16.73
CA ASP A 155 -9.55 7.08 -17.69
C ASP A 155 -10.64 5.97 -17.71
N ILE A 156 -11.81 6.21 -17.13
CA ILE A 156 -12.90 5.22 -16.98
C ILE A 156 -13.38 4.64 -18.30
N ARG A 157 -13.37 5.43 -19.38
CA ARG A 157 -13.74 4.96 -20.73
C ARG A 157 -12.84 3.82 -21.20
N ARG A 158 -11.54 3.86 -20.84
CA ARG A 158 -10.58 2.80 -21.18
C ARG A 158 -10.86 1.54 -20.37
N PHE A 159 -11.19 1.69 -19.08
CA PHE A 159 -11.57 0.54 -18.23
C PHE A 159 -12.86 -0.14 -18.70
N VAL A 160 -13.83 0.60 -19.23
CA VAL A 160 -15.03 -0.01 -19.84
C VAL A 160 -14.64 -0.88 -21.05
N VAL A 161 -13.72 -0.40 -21.90
CA VAL A 161 -13.20 -1.17 -23.04
C VAL A 161 -12.42 -2.40 -22.57
N VAL A 162 -11.60 -2.28 -21.52
CA VAL A 162 -10.90 -3.41 -20.90
C VAL A 162 -11.91 -4.46 -20.43
N ILE A 163 -12.92 -4.07 -19.64
CA ILE A 163 -13.94 -5.00 -19.13
C ILE A 163 -14.66 -5.70 -20.28
N PHE A 164 -14.99 -4.98 -21.35
CA PHE A 164 -15.61 -5.57 -22.54
C PHE A 164 -14.73 -6.67 -23.17
N PHE A 165 -13.44 -6.41 -23.38
CA PHE A 165 -12.52 -7.42 -23.92
C PHE A 165 -12.24 -8.56 -22.94
N VAL A 166 -12.17 -8.29 -21.63
CA VAL A 166 -12.07 -9.34 -20.60
C VAL A 166 -13.25 -10.30 -20.68
N VAL A 167 -14.47 -9.78 -20.84
CA VAL A 167 -15.69 -10.62 -21.00
C VAL A 167 -15.61 -11.46 -22.27
N ILE A 168 -15.24 -10.85 -23.41
CA ILE A 168 -15.14 -11.57 -24.70
C ILE A 168 -14.05 -12.65 -24.65
N SER A 169 -12.87 -12.32 -24.14
CA SER A 169 -11.76 -13.28 -23.95
C SER A 169 -12.18 -14.41 -23.02
N SER A 170 -12.78 -14.09 -21.87
CA SER A 170 -13.27 -15.10 -20.91
C SER A 170 -14.29 -16.04 -21.55
N LEU A 171 -15.23 -15.53 -22.35
CA LEU A 171 -16.21 -16.36 -23.08
C LEU A 171 -15.54 -17.20 -24.18
N GLY A 172 -14.54 -16.65 -24.87
CA GLY A 172 -13.82 -17.33 -25.94
C GLY A 172 -13.00 -18.52 -25.43
N GLU A 173 -12.36 -18.40 -24.27
CA GLU A 173 -11.67 -19.53 -23.61
C GLU A 173 -12.62 -20.69 -23.28
N MET A 174 -13.90 -20.40 -23.01
CA MET A 174 -14.90 -21.45 -22.71
C MET A 174 -15.26 -22.29 -23.92
N ALA A 175 -14.89 -21.89 -25.14
CA ALA A 175 -15.14 -22.66 -26.35
C ALA A 175 -14.40 -24.01 -26.33
N ILE A 176 -13.18 -24.07 -25.77
CA ILE A 176 -12.36 -25.28 -25.79
C ILE A 176 -13.06 -26.45 -25.07
N PRO A 177 -13.47 -26.33 -23.78
CA PRO A 177 -14.20 -27.40 -23.12
C PRO A 177 -15.54 -27.73 -23.79
N TYR A 178 -16.28 -26.71 -24.25
CA TYR A 178 -17.58 -26.89 -24.89
C TYR A 178 -17.49 -27.76 -26.16
N TYR A 179 -16.62 -27.38 -27.09
CA TYR A 179 -16.44 -28.11 -28.35
C TYR A 179 -15.79 -29.47 -28.12
N THR A 180 -14.90 -29.61 -27.12
CA THR A 180 -14.33 -30.92 -26.77
C THR A 180 -15.41 -31.89 -26.26
N GLY A 181 -16.37 -31.41 -25.47
CA GLY A 181 -17.54 -32.21 -25.07
C GLY A 181 -18.38 -32.63 -26.27
N ARG A 182 -18.75 -31.69 -27.14
CA ARG A 182 -19.53 -31.99 -28.36
C ARG A 182 -18.82 -32.97 -29.31
N MET A 183 -17.50 -32.84 -29.45
CA MET A 183 -16.69 -33.79 -30.23
C MET A 183 -16.73 -35.18 -29.63
N THR A 184 -16.71 -35.31 -28.30
CA THR A 184 -16.82 -36.61 -27.63
C THR A 184 -18.15 -37.27 -27.97
N ASP A 185 -19.25 -36.52 -27.96
CA ASP A 185 -20.57 -37.05 -28.32
C ASP A 185 -20.67 -37.47 -29.79
N TRP A 186 -20.10 -36.69 -30.73
CA TRP A 186 -20.08 -37.06 -32.14
C TRP A 186 -19.21 -38.28 -32.45
N ILE A 187 -18.06 -38.41 -31.80
CA ILE A 187 -17.19 -39.59 -31.93
C ILE A 187 -17.91 -40.84 -31.41
N MET A 188 -18.69 -40.72 -30.33
CA MET A 188 -19.43 -41.84 -29.75
C MET A 188 -20.70 -42.21 -30.53
N SER A 189 -21.28 -41.30 -31.31
CA SER A 189 -22.52 -41.52 -32.08
C SER A 189 -22.30 -41.90 -33.55
N GLU A 190 -21.05 -41.99 -34.02
CA GLU A 190 -20.69 -42.24 -35.44
C GLU A 190 -21.39 -41.27 -36.43
N GLU A 191 -21.67 -40.04 -36.02
CA GLU A 191 -22.35 -39.04 -36.86
C GLU A 191 -21.40 -38.17 -37.72
N ASN A 192 -21.95 -37.69 -38.84
CA ASN A 192 -21.37 -36.97 -39.99
C ASN A 192 -20.00 -36.25 -39.79
N PRO A 193 -18.99 -36.51 -40.65
CA PRO A 193 -17.65 -35.88 -40.58
C PRO A 193 -17.67 -34.36 -40.77
N ASP A 194 -18.66 -33.79 -41.47
CA ASP A 194 -18.73 -32.35 -41.73
C ASP A 194 -19.02 -31.52 -40.46
N ALA A 195 -19.82 -32.06 -39.53
CA ALA A 195 -20.11 -31.40 -38.25
C ALA A 195 -18.84 -31.26 -37.40
N PHE A 196 -17.99 -32.30 -37.41
CA PHE A 196 -16.71 -32.30 -36.73
C PHE A 196 -15.75 -31.22 -37.26
N PHE A 197 -15.58 -31.13 -38.58
CA PHE A 197 -14.75 -30.07 -39.18
C PHE A 197 -15.29 -28.67 -38.88
N SER A 198 -16.61 -28.47 -38.96
CA SER A 198 -17.23 -27.17 -38.63
C SER A 198 -16.95 -26.75 -37.18
N ALA A 199 -17.00 -27.69 -36.23
CA ALA A 199 -16.71 -27.42 -34.83
C ALA A 199 -15.24 -27.10 -34.56
N ILE A 200 -14.30 -27.80 -35.20
CA ILE A 200 -12.87 -27.46 -35.11
C ILE A 200 -12.62 -26.05 -35.67
N THR A 201 -13.22 -25.71 -36.82
CA THR A 201 -13.05 -24.38 -37.41
C THR A 201 -13.63 -23.28 -36.52
N ALA A 202 -14.81 -23.50 -35.92
CA ALA A 202 -15.40 -22.55 -34.97
C ALA A 202 -14.55 -22.43 -33.69
N MET A 203 -14.09 -23.55 -33.12
CA MET A 203 -13.23 -23.58 -31.94
C MET A 203 -11.92 -22.83 -32.18
N THR A 204 -11.25 -23.07 -33.30
CA THR A 204 -10.00 -22.39 -33.65
C THR A 204 -10.21 -20.88 -33.85
N LEU A 205 -11.26 -20.48 -34.59
CA LEU A 205 -11.59 -19.06 -34.80
C LEU A 205 -11.89 -18.34 -33.48
N ILE A 206 -12.70 -18.94 -32.60
CA ILE A 206 -13.04 -18.35 -31.30
C ILE A 206 -11.81 -18.27 -30.40
N THR A 207 -10.93 -19.28 -30.40
CA THR A 207 -9.69 -19.27 -29.62
C THR A 207 -8.75 -18.17 -30.09
N VAL A 208 -8.60 -17.98 -31.41
CA VAL A 208 -7.79 -16.88 -31.97
C VAL A 208 -8.39 -15.53 -31.61
N MET A 209 -9.71 -15.35 -31.74
CA MET A 209 -10.37 -14.10 -31.35
C MET A 209 -10.22 -13.81 -29.85
N SER A 210 -10.27 -14.85 -29.00
CA SER A 210 -10.02 -14.74 -27.57
C SER A 210 -8.61 -14.25 -27.27
N ALA A 211 -7.60 -14.88 -27.87
CA ALA A 211 -6.19 -14.52 -27.68
C ALA A 211 -5.88 -13.09 -28.16
N VAL A 212 -6.47 -12.66 -29.28
CA VAL A 212 -6.33 -11.26 -29.74
C VAL A 212 -7.02 -10.30 -28.77
N SER A 213 -8.21 -10.66 -28.25
CA SER A 213 -8.95 -9.84 -27.28
C SER A 213 -8.19 -9.69 -25.97
N GLU A 214 -7.57 -10.78 -25.48
CA GLU A 214 -6.71 -10.79 -24.30
C GLU A 214 -5.50 -9.88 -24.49
N PHE A 215 -4.78 -10.01 -25.61
CA PHE A 215 -3.64 -9.16 -25.93
C PHE A 215 -4.01 -7.67 -25.99
N VAL A 216 -5.12 -7.33 -26.67
CA VAL A 216 -5.60 -5.94 -26.77
C VAL A 216 -6.02 -5.40 -25.39
N CYS A 217 -6.69 -6.22 -24.59
CA CYS A 217 -7.08 -5.89 -23.23
C CYS A 217 -5.86 -5.57 -22.37
N ASP A 218 -4.88 -6.48 -22.32
CA ASP A 218 -3.67 -6.32 -21.52
C ASP A 218 -2.85 -5.11 -21.95
N LEU A 219 -2.75 -4.86 -23.25
CA LEU A 219 -2.07 -3.67 -23.77
C LEU A 219 -2.76 -2.38 -23.31
N ILE A 220 -4.09 -2.28 -23.49
CA ILE A 220 -4.86 -1.09 -23.09
C ILE A 220 -4.78 -0.89 -21.57
N TYR A 221 -4.90 -1.97 -20.80
CA TYR A 221 -4.83 -1.95 -19.35
C TYR A 221 -3.46 -1.46 -18.86
N ASN A 222 -2.37 -2.09 -19.29
CA ASN A 222 -1.02 -1.76 -18.83
C ASN A 222 -0.62 -0.33 -19.23
N VAL A 223 -0.96 0.12 -20.44
CA VAL A 223 -0.71 1.51 -20.87
C VAL A 223 -1.51 2.50 -20.03
N THR A 224 -2.78 2.19 -19.72
CA THR A 224 -3.62 3.05 -18.88
C THR A 224 -3.09 3.13 -17.46
N MET A 225 -2.66 2.01 -16.91
CA MET A 225 -2.14 1.94 -15.56
C MET A 225 -0.78 2.64 -15.42
N SER A 226 0.11 2.54 -16.42
CA SER A 226 1.35 3.31 -16.48
C SER A 226 1.11 4.83 -16.48
N LYS A 227 0.05 5.31 -17.17
CA LYS A 227 -0.34 6.74 -17.12
C LYS A 227 -0.81 7.16 -15.72
N ILE A 228 -1.60 6.32 -15.06
CA ILE A 228 -2.09 6.58 -13.70
C ILE A 228 -0.90 6.62 -12.72
N HIS A 229 0.04 5.69 -12.85
CA HIS A 229 1.27 5.65 -12.07
C HIS A 229 2.04 6.97 -12.15
N MET A 230 2.37 7.43 -13.36
CA MET A 230 3.10 8.68 -13.57
C MET A 230 2.35 9.90 -13.00
N ARG A 231 1.01 9.92 -13.14
CA ARG A 231 0.17 11.00 -12.59
C ARG A 231 0.25 11.02 -11.07
N ILE A 232 0.11 9.88 -10.40
CA ILE A 232 0.20 9.78 -8.93
C ILE A 232 1.60 10.19 -8.47
N GLN A 233 2.66 9.66 -9.08
CA GLN A 233 4.04 9.98 -8.72
C GLN A 233 4.33 11.48 -8.86
N SER A 234 3.86 12.10 -9.95
CA SER A 234 3.97 13.55 -10.17
C SER A 234 3.23 14.37 -9.11
N LEU A 235 2.01 13.95 -8.74
CA LEU A 235 1.22 14.61 -7.70
C LEU A 235 1.88 14.50 -6.34
N VAL A 236 2.37 13.32 -5.96
CA VAL A 236 3.09 13.09 -4.70
C VAL A 236 4.34 13.96 -4.65
N PHE A 237 5.17 13.94 -5.70
CA PHE A 237 6.38 14.75 -5.76
C PHE A 237 6.06 16.25 -5.64
N ARG A 238 5.03 16.73 -6.34
CA ARG A 238 4.57 18.13 -6.26
C ARG A 238 4.04 18.48 -4.86
N SER A 239 3.34 17.59 -4.20
CA SER A 239 2.83 17.81 -2.84
C SER A 239 3.96 17.84 -1.80
N VAL A 240 5.00 17.01 -1.96
CA VAL A 240 6.18 17.03 -1.09
C VAL A 240 6.98 18.33 -1.27
N LEU A 241 7.20 18.78 -2.51
CA LEU A 241 7.89 20.06 -2.78
C LEU A 241 7.20 21.30 -2.19
N ARG A 242 5.91 21.20 -1.85
CA ARG A 242 5.13 22.30 -1.25
C ARG A 242 5.14 22.29 0.28
N GLN A 243 5.78 21.31 0.91
CA GLN A 243 5.89 21.24 2.37
C GLN A 243 6.92 22.26 2.89
N GLU A 244 6.74 22.71 4.11
CA GLU A 244 7.67 23.62 4.78
C GLU A 244 9.00 22.95 5.12
N ILE A 245 10.05 23.74 5.32
CA ILE A 245 11.41 23.23 5.62
C ILE A 245 11.44 22.43 6.92
N ALA A 246 10.64 22.80 7.92
CA ALA A 246 10.50 22.03 9.16
C ALA A 246 10.13 20.55 8.96
N PHE A 247 9.39 20.23 7.89
CA PHE A 247 9.08 18.85 7.52
C PHE A 247 10.31 18.10 7.02
N PHE A 248 11.19 18.76 6.25
CA PHE A 248 12.44 18.18 5.75
C PHE A 248 13.53 18.07 6.82
N ASP A 249 13.50 18.93 7.83
CA ASP A 249 14.45 18.87 8.95
C ASP A 249 14.10 17.75 9.96
N THR A 250 12.83 17.34 10.00
CA THR A 250 12.35 16.26 10.89
C THR A 250 12.31 14.90 10.23
N ALA A 251 12.01 14.83 8.93
CA ALA A 251 11.99 13.59 8.16
C ALA A 251 13.31 13.39 7.41
N SER A 252 13.85 12.16 7.42
CA SER A 252 15.09 11.91 6.67
C SER A 252 14.84 12.02 5.15
N THR A 253 15.74 12.70 4.42
CA THR A 253 15.65 12.83 2.96
C THR A 253 15.62 11.47 2.26
N GLY A 254 16.30 10.47 2.83
CA GLY A 254 16.26 9.08 2.38
C GLY A 254 14.88 8.44 2.52
N ASP A 255 14.21 8.65 3.66
CA ASP A 255 12.84 8.17 3.86
C ASP A 255 11.86 8.84 2.89
N ILE A 256 11.98 10.16 2.69
CA ILE A 256 11.12 10.90 1.74
C ILE A 256 11.33 10.35 0.33
N THR A 257 12.58 10.19 -0.11
CA THR A 257 12.91 9.70 -1.45
C THR A 257 12.41 8.27 -1.66
N SER A 258 12.66 7.38 -0.70
CA SER A 258 12.20 5.98 -0.75
C SER A 258 10.67 5.90 -0.79
N ARG A 259 9.96 6.76 -0.04
CA ARG A 259 8.50 6.78 -0.04
C ARG A 259 7.92 7.32 -1.35
N ILE A 260 8.52 8.35 -1.96
CA ILE A 260 8.06 8.88 -3.25
C ILE A 260 8.30 7.86 -4.37
N THR A 261 9.43 7.14 -4.33
CA THR A 261 9.84 6.24 -5.42
C THR A 261 9.41 4.80 -5.14
N THR A 262 9.99 4.14 -4.15
CA THR A 262 9.75 2.73 -3.81
C THR A 262 8.30 2.44 -3.44
N ASP A 263 7.68 3.23 -2.55
CA ASP A 263 6.30 2.94 -2.12
C ASP A 263 5.30 3.19 -3.26
N THR A 264 5.48 4.27 -4.03
CA THR A 264 4.64 4.56 -5.21
C THR A 264 4.80 3.50 -6.30
N ASN A 265 6.03 3.04 -6.56
CA ASN A 265 6.29 1.94 -7.49
C ASN A 265 5.64 0.65 -7.01
N THR A 266 5.86 0.26 -5.75
CA THR A 266 5.31 -0.97 -5.18
C THR A 266 3.79 -0.97 -5.19
N MET A 267 3.17 0.15 -4.80
CA MET A 267 1.72 0.34 -4.87
C MET A 267 1.23 0.16 -6.31
N SER A 268 1.87 0.84 -7.26
CA SER A 268 1.43 0.86 -8.65
C SER A 268 1.66 -0.46 -9.36
N GLU A 269 2.80 -1.10 -9.17
CA GLU A 269 3.12 -2.42 -9.72
C GLU A 269 2.11 -3.44 -9.22
N SER A 270 1.90 -3.48 -7.90
CA SER A 270 0.91 -4.36 -7.28
C SER A 270 -0.50 -4.11 -7.81
N LEU A 271 -0.88 -2.84 -8.01
CA LEU A 271 -2.19 -2.51 -8.54
C LEU A 271 -2.28 -2.72 -10.05
N SER A 272 -1.19 -2.63 -10.81
CA SER A 272 -1.19 -2.91 -12.24
C SER A 272 -1.34 -4.39 -12.49
N GLU A 273 -0.36 -5.20 -12.11
CA GLU A 273 -0.37 -6.61 -12.43
C GLU A 273 -1.45 -7.38 -11.68
N LYS A 274 -1.51 -7.20 -10.35
CA LYS A 274 -2.31 -8.09 -9.50
C LYS A 274 -3.79 -7.78 -9.61
N LEU A 275 -4.19 -6.52 -9.82
CA LEU A 275 -5.59 -6.18 -10.08
C LEU A 275 -6.05 -6.64 -11.46
N SER A 276 -5.19 -6.56 -12.48
CA SER A 276 -5.53 -7.06 -13.83
C SER A 276 -5.88 -8.54 -13.77
N LEU A 277 -4.98 -9.33 -13.17
CA LEU A 277 -5.19 -10.76 -12.97
C LEU A 277 -6.44 -11.04 -12.14
N LEU A 278 -6.66 -10.29 -11.05
CA LEU A 278 -7.86 -10.43 -10.24
C LEU A 278 -9.14 -10.18 -11.04
N MET A 279 -9.19 -9.13 -11.87
CA MET A 279 -10.34 -8.83 -12.74
C MET A 279 -10.58 -9.94 -13.77
N TRP A 280 -9.51 -10.42 -14.40
CA TRP A 280 -9.58 -11.47 -15.42
C TRP A 280 -10.06 -12.79 -14.82
N TYR A 281 -9.44 -13.26 -13.75
CA TYR A 281 -9.84 -14.51 -13.09
C TYR A 281 -11.22 -14.39 -12.41
N PHE A 282 -11.61 -13.22 -11.92
CA PHE A 282 -12.98 -13.00 -11.44
C PHE A 282 -14.00 -13.20 -12.56
N MET A 283 -13.77 -12.59 -13.73
CA MET A 283 -14.68 -12.76 -14.87
C MET A 283 -14.70 -14.20 -15.37
N ARG A 284 -13.53 -14.87 -15.39
CA ARG A 284 -13.40 -16.27 -15.75
C ARG A 284 -14.20 -17.19 -14.81
N VAL A 285 -14.12 -16.96 -13.50
CA VAL A 285 -14.94 -17.67 -12.50
C VAL A 285 -16.43 -17.48 -12.74
N VAL A 286 -16.86 -16.26 -13.07
CA VAL A 286 -18.28 -15.96 -13.39
C VAL A 286 -18.73 -16.72 -14.64
N CYS A 287 -17.94 -16.68 -15.72
CA CYS A 287 -18.22 -17.41 -16.96
C CYS A 287 -18.25 -18.93 -16.72
N LEU A 288 -17.22 -19.49 -16.07
CA LEU A 288 -17.11 -20.92 -15.76
C LEU A 288 -18.30 -21.41 -14.92
N SER A 289 -18.69 -20.65 -13.90
CA SER A 289 -19.86 -20.97 -13.08
C SER A 289 -21.13 -21.04 -13.93
N GLY A 290 -21.32 -20.09 -14.83
CA GLY A 290 -22.47 -20.05 -15.75
C GLY A 290 -22.51 -21.26 -16.68
N PHE A 291 -21.39 -21.62 -17.31
CA PHE A 291 -21.30 -22.78 -18.20
C PHE A 291 -21.48 -24.11 -17.46
N MET A 292 -20.86 -24.26 -16.29
CA MET A 292 -21.04 -25.46 -15.45
C MET A 292 -22.52 -25.65 -15.06
N LEU A 293 -23.20 -24.57 -14.65
CA LEU A 293 -24.62 -24.61 -14.30
C LEU A 293 -25.49 -24.95 -15.52
N SER A 294 -25.12 -24.47 -16.71
CA SER A 294 -25.85 -24.76 -17.95
C SER A 294 -25.74 -26.22 -18.39
N LEU A 295 -24.61 -26.89 -18.11
CA LEU A 295 -24.41 -28.30 -18.40
C LEU A 295 -25.20 -29.19 -17.43
N SER A 296 -24.99 -28.99 -16.12
CA SER A 296 -25.70 -29.78 -15.10
C SER A 296 -25.69 -29.09 -13.75
N TRP A 297 -26.85 -28.57 -13.34
CA TRP A 297 -27.02 -28.00 -12.00
C TRP A 297 -26.77 -29.03 -10.88
N LYS A 298 -27.00 -30.34 -11.14
CA LYS A 298 -26.74 -31.43 -10.19
C LYS A 298 -25.23 -31.57 -9.93
N LEU A 299 -24.41 -31.59 -10.99
CA LEU A 299 -22.95 -31.64 -10.87
C LEU A 299 -22.39 -30.34 -10.28
N SER A 300 -22.85 -29.17 -10.72
CA SER A 300 -22.40 -27.89 -10.16
C SER A 300 -22.67 -27.77 -8.67
N LEU A 301 -23.86 -28.19 -8.21
CA LEU A 301 -24.19 -28.17 -6.80
C LEU A 301 -23.30 -29.14 -6.00
N PHE A 302 -23.02 -30.32 -6.55
CA PHE A 302 -22.09 -31.27 -5.94
C PHE A 302 -20.68 -30.68 -5.80
N THR A 303 -20.16 -30.05 -6.86
CA THR A 303 -18.86 -29.35 -6.83
C THR A 303 -18.86 -28.22 -5.80
N ALA A 304 -19.92 -27.40 -5.76
CA ALA A 304 -20.07 -26.30 -4.81
C ALA A 304 -20.08 -26.77 -3.35
N ILE A 305 -20.69 -27.92 -3.06
CA ILE A 305 -20.68 -28.55 -1.72
C ILE A 305 -19.29 -29.14 -1.41
N GLY A 306 -18.59 -29.68 -2.41
CA GLY A 306 -17.25 -30.25 -2.26
C GLY A 306 -16.17 -29.23 -1.94
N LEU A 307 -16.23 -28.03 -2.53
CA LEU A 307 -15.25 -26.94 -2.37
C LEU A 307 -14.92 -26.63 -0.89
N PRO A 308 -15.90 -26.38 0.00
CA PRO A 308 -15.70 -26.24 1.44
C PRO A 308 -14.83 -27.32 2.10
N ILE A 309 -15.08 -28.58 1.76
CA ILE A 309 -14.46 -29.73 2.42
C ILE A 309 -12.98 -29.83 2.03
N ILE A 310 -12.70 -29.57 0.75
CA ILE A 310 -11.36 -29.59 0.15
C ILE A 310 -10.50 -28.44 0.66
N TRP A 311 -11.12 -27.33 1.04
CA TRP A 311 -10.43 -26.15 1.57
C TRP A 311 -10.05 -26.28 3.04
N ILE A 312 -10.77 -27.08 3.82
CA ILE A 312 -10.54 -27.17 5.26
C ILE A 312 -9.19 -27.82 5.57
N ILE A 313 -8.91 -28.99 4.97
CA ILE A 313 -7.73 -29.80 5.29
C ILE A 313 -6.43 -29.06 4.91
N PRO A 314 -6.28 -28.53 3.68
CA PRO A 314 -5.04 -27.86 3.30
C PRO A 314 -4.84 -26.51 3.99
N GLU A 315 -5.90 -25.83 4.43
CA GLU A 315 -5.73 -24.58 5.19
C GLU A 315 -5.07 -24.84 6.55
N TYR A 316 -5.37 -25.96 7.23
CA TYR A 316 -4.71 -26.29 8.49
C TYR A 316 -3.21 -26.53 8.31
N SER A 317 -2.82 -27.33 7.29
CA SER A 317 -1.41 -27.52 6.96
C SER A 317 -0.75 -26.23 6.48
N GLY A 318 -1.46 -25.43 5.69
CA GLY A 318 -0.98 -24.15 5.16
C GLY A 318 -0.73 -23.12 6.25
N LYS A 319 -1.60 -23.02 7.27
CA LYS A 319 -1.38 -22.14 8.44
C LYS A 319 -0.19 -22.57 9.27
N PHE A 320 0.02 -23.88 9.42
CA PHE A 320 1.20 -24.38 10.11
C PHE A 320 2.50 -24.04 9.35
N TYR A 321 2.50 -24.27 8.03
CA TYR A 321 3.59 -23.86 7.14
C TYR A 321 3.85 -22.35 7.23
N GLN A 322 2.83 -21.51 7.10
CA GLN A 322 2.98 -20.05 7.14
C GLN A 322 3.57 -19.55 8.46
N LYS A 323 3.13 -20.11 9.60
CA LYS A 323 3.71 -19.78 10.92
C LYS A 323 5.20 -20.12 10.99
N LEU A 324 5.62 -21.21 10.37
CA LEU A 324 7.01 -21.64 10.37
C LEU A 324 7.86 -20.80 9.41
N SER A 325 7.30 -20.45 8.24
CA SER A 325 7.93 -19.51 7.29
C SER A 325 8.21 -18.16 7.92
N VAL A 326 7.29 -17.62 8.73
CA VAL A 326 7.51 -16.38 9.50
C VAL A 326 8.66 -16.54 10.50
N LYS A 327 8.79 -17.69 11.18
CA LYS A 327 9.93 -17.94 12.09
C LYS A 327 11.26 -17.99 11.35
N VAL A 328 11.31 -18.64 10.19
CA VAL A 328 12.50 -18.69 9.33
C VAL A 328 12.89 -17.28 8.87
N GLN A 329 11.93 -16.48 8.39
CA GLN A 329 12.19 -15.09 8.00
C GLN A 329 12.71 -14.24 9.17
N THR A 330 12.19 -14.46 10.38
CA THR A 330 12.64 -13.74 11.58
C THR A 330 14.07 -14.10 11.95
N SER A 331 14.41 -15.40 11.95
CA SER A 331 15.77 -15.88 12.24
C SER A 331 16.77 -15.38 11.19
N LEU A 332 16.39 -15.37 9.91
CA LEU A 332 17.21 -14.80 8.84
C LEU A 332 17.40 -13.27 9.00
N ALA A 333 16.37 -12.55 9.44
CA ALA A 333 16.48 -11.12 9.72
C ALA A 333 17.44 -10.84 10.88
N GLU A 334 17.49 -11.70 11.90
CA GLU A 334 18.47 -11.61 12.99
C GLU A 334 19.90 -11.84 12.50
N ALA A 335 20.13 -12.84 11.64
CA ALA A 335 21.42 -13.04 10.98
C ALA A 335 21.84 -11.81 10.15
N ASN A 336 20.91 -11.23 9.37
CA ASN A 336 21.17 -10.02 8.58
C ASN A 336 21.49 -8.79 9.43
N LYS A 337 20.91 -8.67 10.64
CA LYS A 337 21.29 -7.61 11.58
C LYS A 337 22.75 -7.72 11.99
N VAL A 338 23.23 -8.93 12.28
CA VAL A 338 24.66 -9.17 12.59
C VAL A 338 25.54 -8.74 11.42
N ALA A 339 25.21 -9.13 10.19
CA ALA A 339 25.96 -8.70 9.01
C ALA A 339 25.98 -7.17 8.84
N THR A 340 24.84 -6.52 9.06
CA THR A 340 24.72 -5.05 8.98
C THR A 340 25.57 -4.36 10.05
N GLU A 341 25.54 -4.86 11.29
CA GLU A 341 26.36 -4.40 12.40
C GLU A 341 27.86 -4.50 12.05
N VAL A 342 28.30 -5.69 11.62
CA VAL A 342 29.70 -5.98 11.24
C VAL A 342 30.17 -5.08 10.10
N PHE A 343 29.37 -4.88 9.05
CA PHE A 343 29.74 -4.00 7.94
C PHE A 343 29.74 -2.52 8.30
N SER A 344 28.79 -2.07 9.14
CA SER A 344 28.80 -0.70 9.65
C SER A 344 30.04 -0.39 10.50
N CYS A 345 30.56 -1.41 11.19
CA CYS A 345 31.74 -1.35 12.04
C CYS A 345 32.99 -1.98 11.38
N ILE A 346 33.05 -2.06 10.04
CA ILE A 346 34.11 -2.82 9.35
C ILE A 346 35.53 -2.31 9.68
N LYS A 347 35.69 -1.00 9.89
CA LYS A 347 36.97 -0.41 10.32
C LYS A 347 37.41 -0.94 11.69
N THR A 348 36.47 -1.12 12.62
CA THR A 348 36.71 -1.70 13.94
C THR A 348 37.06 -3.18 13.83
N VAL A 349 36.29 -3.95 13.06
CA VAL A 349 36.56 -5.38 12.85
C VAL A 349 37.96 -5.59 12.27
N ARG A 350 38.35 -4.77 11.28
CA ARG A 350 39.69 -4.77 10.69
C ARG A 350 40.78 -4.30 11.65
N SER A 351 40.53 -3.27 12.46
CA SER A 351 41.53 -2.76 13.42
C SER A 351 41.82 -3.77 14.54
N PHE A 352 40.87 -4.63 14.88
CA PHE A 352 41.01 -5.70 15.87
C PHE A 352 41.30 -7.08 15.26
N ALA A 353 41.42 -7.20 13.93
CA ALA A 353 41.67 -8.46 13.20
C ALA A 353 40.75 -9.63 13.62
N ASN A 354 39.44 -9.36 13.82
CA ASN A 354 38.45 -10.35 14.27
C ASN A 354 37.48 -10.80 13.15
N GLU A 355 37.94 -10.81 11.90
CA GLU A 355 37.11 -11.17 10.75
C GLU A 355 36.55 -12.60 10.87
N ASP A 356 37.39 -13.57 11.27
CA ASP A 356 36.99 -14.97 11.43
C ASP A 356 35.99 -15.16 12.59
N GLY A 357 36.14 -14.38 13.66
CA GLY A 357 35.23 -14.41 14.82
C GLY A 357 33.82 -13.95 14.45
N GLU A 358 33.71 -12.82 13.74
CA GLU A 358 32.42 -12.33 13.25
C GLU A 358 31.84 -13.23 12.15
N ALA A 359 32.68 -13.81 11.27
CA ALA A 359 32.24 -14.79 10.28
C ALA A 359 31.64 -16.04 10.95
N LYS A 360 32.26 -16.53 12.03
CA LYS A 360 31.72 -17.65 12.81
C LYS A 360 30.41 -17.30 13.50
N ARG A 361 30.31 -16.13 14.13
CA ARG A 361 29.06 -15.63 14.74
C ARG A 361 27.91 -15.60 13.72
N TYR A 362 28.17 -15.13 12.50
CA TYR A 362 27.17 -15.15 11.43
C TYR A 362 26.81 -16.58 10.99
N SER A 363 27.80 -17.47 10.86
CA SER A 363 27.59 -18.89 10.56
C SER A 363 26.72 -19.60 11.60
N ASP A 364 26.92 -19.33 12.89
CA ASP A 364 26.15 -19.93 13.98
C ASP A 364 24.65 -19.52 13.89
N MET A 365 24.37 -18.25 13.58
CA MET A 365 22.99 -17.76 13.33
C MET A 365 22.35 -18.43 12.10
N LEU A 366 23.13 -18.66 11.04
CA LEU A 366 22.65 -19.38 9.86
C LEU A 366 22.35 -20.86 10.16
N GLU A 367 23.07 -21.50 11.08
CA GLU A 367 22.80 -22.88 11.46
C GLU A 367 21.44 -23.01 12.18
N GLU A 368 21.08 -22.05 13.02
CA GLU A 368 19.74 -21.97 13.62
C GLU A 368 18.65 -21.79 12.56
N THR A 369 18.88 -20.89 11.59
CA THR A 369 18.00 -20.68 10.44
C THR A 369 17.84 -21.98 9.64
N TYR A 370 18.92 -22.73 9.43
CA TYR A 370 18.90 -24.00 8.73
C TYR A 370 18.08 -25.09 9.44
N LYS A 371 18.14 -25.17 10.78
CA LYS A 371 17.32 -26.09 11.58
C LYS A 371 15.83 -25.79 11.41
N LEU A 372 15.44 -24.52 11.39
CA LEU A 372 14.06 -24.10 11.13
C LEU A 372 13.62 -24.40 9.70
N ASN A 373 14.48 -24.12 8.71
CA ASN A 373 14.23 -24.42 7.29
C ASN A 373 13.93 -25.89 7.04
N LYS A 374 14.58 -26.83 7.73
CA LYS A 374 14.28 -28.26 7.60
C LYS A 374 12.85 -28.59 8.00
N ILE A 375 12.38 -28.03 9.13
CA ILE A 375 11.02 -28.25 9.60
C ILE A 375 10.03 -27.55 8.65
N GLU A 376 10.38 -26.36 8.14
CA GLU A 376 9.58 -25.64 7.14
C GLU A 376 9.42 -26.45 5.86
N ALA A 377 10.50 -27.05 5.35
CA ALA A 377 10.49 -27.87 4.14
C ALA A 377 9.55 -29.07 4.28
N VAL A 378 9.55 -29.73 5.45
CA VAL A 378 8.59 -30.83 5.73
C VAL A 378 7.15 -30.29 5.80
N ALA A 379 6.93 -29.17 6.48
CA ALA A 379 5.61 -28.55 6.55
C ALA A 379 5.07 -28.12 5.17
N TYR A 380 5.95 -27.59 4.31
CA TYR A 380 5.66 -27.25 2.92
C TYR A 380 5.30 -28.49 2.10
N ALA A 381 6.09 -29.56 2.20
CA ALA A 381 5.83 -30.81 1.51
C ALA A 381 4.47 -31.41 1.91
N VAL A 382 4.16 -31.43 3.22
CA VAL A 382 2.86 -31.87 3.74
C VAL A 382 1.74 -30.98 3.21
N SER A 383 1.90 -29.65 3.23
CA SER A 383 0.88 -28.73 2.73
C SER A 383 0.62 -28.87 1.23
N THR A 384 1.66 -29.11 0.45
CA THR A 384 1.54 -29.32 -1.01
C THR A 384 0.89 -30.67 -1.31
N TRP A 385 1.25 -31.69 -0.55
CA TRP A 385 0.63 -33.02 -0.64
C TRP A 385 -0.85 -32.99 -0.27
N THR A 386 -1.24 -32.33 0.83
CA THR A 386 -2.66 -32.23 1.24
C THR A 386 -3.49 -31.45 0.21
N ASN A 387 -2.97 -30.36 -0.35
CA ASN A 387 -3.61 -29.63 -1.47
C ASN A 387 -3.83 -30.55 -2.68
N SER A 388 -2.77 -31.23 -3.13
CA SER A 388 -2.80 -32.09 -4.32
C SER A 388 -3.74 -33.28 -4.13
N LEU A 389 -3.68 -33.94 -2.97
CA LEU A 389 -4.54 -35.08 -2.64
C LEU A 389 -6.01 -34.68 -2.58
N SER A 390 -6.32 -33.54 -1.96
CA SER A 390 -7.70 -33.05 -1.83
C SER A 390 -8.29 -32.68 -3.20
N SER A 391 -7.48 -32.06 -4.08
CA SER A 391 -7.87 -31.77 -5.47
C SER A 391 -8.12 -33.04 -6.28
N LEU A 392 -7.22 -34.04 -6.21
CA LEU A 392 -7.40 -35.32 -6.91
C LEU A 392 -8.62 -36.09 -6.40
N ALA A 393 -8.85 -36.10 -5.08
CA ALA A 393 -10.01 -36.75 -4.48
C ALA A 393 -11.33 -36.15 -4.98
N LEU A 394 -11.42 -34.81 -5.14
CA LEU A 394 -12.59 -34.16 -5.72
C LEU A 394 -12.85 -34.63 -7.15
N LYS A 395 -11.81 -34.65 -7.99
CA LYS A 395 -11.93 -35.08 -9.39
C LYS A 395 -12.48 -36.50 -9.49
N VAL A 396 -11.98 -37.41 -8.66
CA VAL A 396 -12.48 -38.80 -8.59
C VAL A 396 -13.94 -38.85 -8.14
N CYS A 397 -14.31 -38.06 -7.13
CA CYS A 397 -15.70 -37.96 -6.65
C CYS A 397 -16.65 -37.41 -7.71
N ILE A 398 -16.24 -36.37 -8.45
CA ILE A 398 -17.01 -35.78 -9.55
C ILE A 398 -17.15 -36.79 -10.68
N LEU A 399 -16.07 -37.48 -11.05
CA LEU A 399 -16.11 -38.49 -12.10
C LEU A 399 -17.02 -39.66 -11.72
N TYR A 400 -16.96 -40.14 -10.47
CA TYR A 400 -17.84 -41.21 -9.99
C TYR A 400 -19.32 -40.80 -10.00
N TYR A 401 -19.63 -39.61 -9.49
CA TYR A 401 -21.01 -39.11 -9.47
C TYR A 401 -21.52 -38.77 -10.89
N GLY A 402 -20.67 -38.19 -11.73
CA GLY A 402 -20.92 -37.92 -13.13
C GLY A 402 -21.17 -39.18 -13.94
N ALA A 403 -20.36 -40.23 -13.76
CA ALA A 403 -20.60 -41.53 -14.39
C ALA A 403 -21.97 -42.10 -14.03
N LYS A 404 -22.40 -41.96 -12.77
CA LYS A 404 -23.75 -42.37 -12.34
C LYS A 404 -24.86 -41.59 -13.03
N LEU A 405 -24.67 -40.28 -13.23
CA LEU A 405 -25.61 -39.41 -13.96
C LEU A 405 -25.69 -39.78 -15.44
N VAL A 406 -24.55 -40.10 -16.07
CA VAL A 406 -24.51 -40.60 -17.46
C VAL A 406 -25.25 -41.92 -17.59
N THR A 407 -25.05 -42.87 -16.65
CA THR A 407 -25.80 -44.14 -16.66
C THR A 407 -27.30 -43.98 -16.37
N SER A 408 -27.73 -42.82 -15.89
CA SER A 408 -29.15 -42.50 -15.63
C SER A 408 -29.77 -41.67 -16.75
N ASP A 409 -29.07 -41.48 -17.88
CA ASP A 409 -29.44 -40.61 -19.01
C ASP A 409 -29.76 -39.14 -18.62
N ASP A 410 -29.25 -38.68 -17.47
CA ASP A 410 -29.44 -37.32 -16.98
C ASP A 410 -28.46 -36.31 -17.63
N VAL A 411 -27.30 -36.79 -18.07
CA VAL A 411 -26.18 -35.99 -18.62
C VAL A 411 -25.49 -36.79 -19.73
N SER A 412 -25.09 -36.15 -20.83
CA SER A 412 -24.34 -36.79 -21.91
C SER A 412 -22.89 -37.14 -21.51
N SER A 413 -22.27 -38.10 -22.19
CA SER A 413 -20.84 -38.43 -21.97
C SER A 413 -19.93 -37.25 -22.29
N GLY A 414 -20.23 -36.51 -23.36
CA GLY A 414 -19.53 -35.29 -23.76
C GLY A 414 -19.77 -34.12 -22.80
N ASP A 415 -20.99 -33.98 -22.26
CA ASP A 415 -21.28 -32.99 -21.22
C ASP A 415 -20.49 -33.26 -19.94
N LEU A 416 -20.29 -34.54 -19.57
CA LEU A 416 -19.44 -34.91 -18.45
C LEU A 416 -17.96 -34.55 -18.70
N VAL A 417 -17.45 -34.81 -19.92
CA VAL A 417 -16.08 -34.41 -20.31
C VAL A 417 -15.91 -32.89 -20.27
N ALA A 418 -16.85 -32.14 -20.85
CA ALA A 418 -16.85 -30.68 -20.81
C ALA A 418 -16.91 -30.16 -19.37
N PHE A 419 -17.76 -30.76 -18.52
CA PHE A 419 -17.88 -30.38 -17.12
C PHE A 419 -16.57 -30.58 -16.34
N ILE A 420 -15.88 -31.69 -16.55
CA ILE A 420 -14.58 -31.95 -15.91
C ILE A 420 -13.53 -30.91 -16.38
N LEU A 421 -13.50 -30.59 -17.68
CA LEU A 421 -12.59 -29.58 -18.21
C LEU A 421 -12.89 -28.18 -17.64
N TYR A 422 -14.17 -27.82 -17.49
CA TYR A 422 -14.55 -26.57 -16.84
C TYR A 422 -14.22 -26.57 -15.35
N GLU A 423 -14.42 -27.67 -14.64
CA GLU A 423 -14.09 -27.79 -13.21
C GLU A 423 -12.58 -27.61 -12.95
N LEU A 424 -11.73 -28.17 -13.80
CA LEU A 424 -10.28 -27.99 -13.71
C LEU A 424 -9.88 -26.51 -13.81
N GLN A 425 -10.46 -25.79 -14.78
CA GLN A 425 -10.21 -24.36 -14.94
C GLN A 425 -10.81 -23.55 -13.81
N PHE A 426 -11.98 -23.94 -13.29
CA PHE A 426 -12.66 -23.26 -12.19
C PHE A 426 -11.84 -23.34 -10.90
N THR A 427 -11.34 -24.53 -10.55
CA THR A 427 -10.51 -24.72 -9.36
C THR A 427 -9.23 -23.89 -9.44
N SER A 428 -8.56 -23.87 -10.61
CA SER A 428 -7.37 -23.04 -10.83
C SER A 428 -7.68 -21.54 -10.75
N ALA A 429 -8.78 -21.08 -11.34
CA ALA A 429 -9.16 -19.68 -11.33
C ALA A 429 -9.49 -19.17 -9.92
N ILE A 430 -10.18 -19.99 -9.10
CA ILE A 430 -10.46 -19.69 -7.70
C ILE A 430 -9.17 -19.63 -6.87
N GLU A 431 -8.25 -20.57 -7.07
CA GLU A 431 -6.95 -20.59 -6.36
C GLU A 431 -6.16 -19.30 -6.64
N VAL A 432 -6.11 -18.88 -7.91
CA VAL A 432 -5.47 -17.62 -8.30
C VAL A 432 -6.19 -16.42 -7.67
N LEU A 433 -7.53 -16.36 -7.75
CA LEU A 433 -8.29 -15.25 -7.16
C LEU A 433 -7.97 -15.06 -5.66
N ILE A 434 -7.92 -16.17 -4.90
CA ILE A 434 -7.70 -16.14 -3.46
C ILE A 434 -6.25 -15.85 -3.10
N SER A 435 -5.29 -16.29 -3.92
CA SER A 435 -3.87 -15.97 -3.76
C SER A 435 -3.60 -14.48 -4.02
N TYR A 436 -4.22 -13.89 -5.05
CA TYR A 436 -3.94 -12.51 -5.48
C TYR A 436 -4.73 -11.42 -4.71
N TYR A 437 -5.92 -11.74 -4.17
CA TYR A 437 -6.72 -10.78 -3.42
C TYR A 437 -5.97 -10.11 -2.24
N PRO A 438 -5.22 -10.84 -1.39
CA PRO A 438 -4.39 -10.24 -0.34
C PRO A 438 -3.35 -9.24 -0.86
N HIS A 439 -2.78 -9.47 -2.05
CA HIS A 439 -1.79 -8.56 -2.65
C HIS A 439 -2.42 -7.23 -3.04
N VAL A 440 -3.59 -7.26 -3.68
CA VAL A 440 -4.35 -6.04 -4.01
C VAL A 440 -4.75 -5.30 -2.74
N LYS A 441 -5.24 -6.01 -1.71
CA LYS A 441 -5.58 -5.40 -0.41
C LYS A 441 -4.37 -4.76 0.27
N LYS A 442 -3.21 -5.41 0.21
CA LYS A 442 -1.94 -4.87 0.73
C LYS A 442 -1.52 -3.61 -0.02
N ALA A 443 -1.66 -3.57 -1.35
CA ALA A 443 -1.36 -2.41 -2.17
C ALA A 443 -2.26 -1.21 -1.83
N VAL A 444 -3.56 -1.46 -1.63
CA VAL A 444 -4.52 -0.43 -1.16
C VAL A 444 -4.12 0.08 0.22
N GLY A 445 -3.72 -0.79 1.15
CA GLY A 445 -3.21 -0.37 2.46
C GLY A 445 -1.92 0.45 2.38
N ALA A 446 -0.98 0.06 1.50
CA ALA A 446 0.27 0.80 1.28
C ALA A 446 0.02 2.21 0.72
N SER A 447 -1.02 2.38 -0.10
CA SER A 447 -1.40 3.70 -0.65
C SER A 447 -1.82 4.72 0.41
N GLU A 448 -2.23 4.29 1.61
CA GLU A 448 -2.68 5.19 2.68
C GLU A 448 -1.56 6.17 3.11
N LYS A 449 -0.31 5.68 3.21
CA LYS A 449 0.84 6.53 3.54
C LYS A 449 1.17 7.53 2.43
N ILE A 450 1.00 7.13 1.17
CA ILE A 450 1.20 8.03 0.02
C ILE A 450 0.15 9.14 0.04
N PHE A 451 -1.10 8.80 0.36
CA PHE A 451 -2.17 9.78 0.55
C PHE A 451 -1.91 10.70 1.74
N GLU A 452 -1.29 10.23 2.82
CA GLU A 452 -0.88 11.06 3.95
C GLU A 452 0.05 12.19 3.52
N TYR A 453 1.05 11.92 2.67
CA TYR A 453 1.92 12.97 2.11
C TYR A 453 1.19 13.91 1.16
N MET A 454 0.27 13.39 0.34
CA MET A 454 -0.51 14.23 -0.57
C MET A 454 -1.51 15.14 0.16
N ASP A 455 -2.06 14.67 1.27
CA ASP A 455 -3.03 15.40 2.09
C ASP A 455 -2.44 16.35 3.09
N ARG A 456 -1.17 16.13 3.46
CA ARG A 456 -0.48 16.98 4.42
C ARG A 456 -0.56 18.41 3.92
N LYS A 457 -1.35 19.22 4.60
CA LYS A 457 -1.39 20.65 4.39
C LYS A 457 -0.15 21.22 5.08
N PRO A 458 0.68 21.99 4.37
CA PRO A 458 1.85 22.60 4.99
C PRO A 458 1.41 23.51 6.13
N ALA A 459 2.14 23.47 7.24
CA ALA A 459 1.84 24.28 8.43
C ALA A 459 1.97 25.78 8.11
N MET A 460 2.97 26.11 7.29
CA MET A 460 3.17 27.44 6.72
C MET A 460 2.60 27.42 5.30
N THR A 461 1.46 28.10 5.11
CA THR A 461 0.96 28.35 3.76
C THR A 461 1.71 29.53 3.15
N THR A 462 1.72 29.65 1.82
CA THR A 462 2.24 30.82 1.09
C THR A 462 1.09 31.73 0.59
N PRO A 463 0.26 32.32 1.48
CA PRO A 463 -0.92 33.07 1.08
C PRO A 463 -0.62 34.52 0.66
N GLY A 464 0.61 35.00 0.89
CA GLY A 464 1.01 36.37 0.57
C GLY A 464 0.86 36.65 -0.93
N THR A 465 0.34 37.83 -1.25
CA THR A 465 0.07 38.28 -2.63
C THR A 465 0.78 39.59 -2.96
N LEU A 466 1.48 40.18 -1.99
CA LEU A 466 2.15 41.46 -2.16
C LEU A 466 3.43 41.28 -2.99
N ALA A 467 3.48 41.98 -4.13
CA ALA A 467 4.62 42.01 -5.05
C ALA A 467 4.81 43.45 -5.59
N PRO A 468 5.33 44.39 -4.77
CA PRO A 468 5.53 45.77 -5.20
C PRO A 468 6.58 45.87 -6.32
N ASN A 469 6.51 46.93 -7.13
CA ASN A 469 7.48 47.12 -8.23
C ASN A 469 8.88 47.52 -7.73
N SER A 470 8.95 48.23 -6.60
CA SER A 470 10.18 48.69 -5.97
C SER A 470 10.22 48.24 -4.52
N LEU A 471 11.39 47.75 -4.09
CA LEU A 471 11.68 47.38 -2.70
C LEU A 471 12.90 48.20 -2.26
N LYS A 472 12.79 48.92 -1.14
CA LYS A 472 13.93 49.66 -0.56
C LYS A 472 14.84 48.74 0.23
N GLY A 473 14.29 47.67 0.81
CA GLY A 473 15.05 46.65 1.54
C GLY A 473 15.23 46.94 3.02
N HIS A 474 14.44 47.84 3.63
CA HIS A 474 14.51 48.10 5.07
C HIS A 474 13.97 46.90 5.85
N ILE A 475 14.77 46.29 6.73
CA ILE A 475 14.37 45.09 7.49
C ILE A 475 14.33 45.42 8.99
N SER A 476 13.26 45.00 9.67
CA SER A 476 13.10 45.21 11.11
C SER A 476 12.60 43.95 11.80
N PHE A 477 13.35 43.47 12.78
CA PHE A 477 12.93 42.46 13.73
C PHE A 477 12.39 43.17 14.97
N LYS A 478 11.17 42.83 15.39
CA LYS A 478 10.51 43.41 16.56
C LYS A 478 10.18 42.32 17.57
N ASN A 479 10.94 42.26 18.65
CA ASN A 479 10.76 41.34 19.78
C ASN A 479 10.59 39.87 19.34
N VAL A 480 11.46 39.43 18.43
CA VAL A 480 11.36 38.11 17.81
C VAL A 480 11.91 37.04 18.76
N SER A 481 11.07 36.05 19.05
CA SER A 481 11.49 34.83 19.74
C SER A 481 11.16 33.58 18.94
N PHE A 482 12.07 32.61 18.95
CA PHE A 482 11.97 31.43 18.10
C PHE A 482 12.67 30.20 18.69
N ALA A 483 12.01 29.05 18.53
CA ALA A 483 12.56 27.72 18.71
C ALA A 483 12.25 26.85 17.49
N TYR A 484 13.18 25.98 17.12
CA TYR A 484 12.96 25.05 16.00
C TYR A 484 11.87 24.03 16.34
N PRO A 485 10.98 23.66 15.41
CA PRO A 485 9.91 22.70 15.67
C PRO A 485 10.36 21.34 16.19
N GLY A 486 11.56 20.88 15.81
CA GLY A 486 12.14 19.63 16.31
C GLY A 486 12.66 19.69 17.76
N ARG A 487 12.80 20.90 18.33
CA ARG A 487 13.28 21.15 19.70
C ARG A 487 12.55 22.35 20.33
N PRO A 488 11.23 22.25 20.56
CA PRO A 488 10.42 23.38 21.01
C PRO A 488 10.84 23.91 22.38
N ASP A 489 11.44 23.07 23.23
CA ASP A 489 11.86 23.44 24.59
C ASP A 489 13.14 24.30 24.61
N THR A 490 13.85 24.43 23.49
CA THR A 490 15.10 25.19 23.40
C THR A 490 14.91 26.45 22.57
N MET A 491 14.68 27.58 23.24
CA MET A 491 14.60 28.89 22.60
C MET A 491 15.98 29.34 22.10
N VAL A 492 16.11 29.47 20.78
CA VAL A 492 17.33 29.91 20.10
C VAL A 492 17.41 31.44 20.06
N LEU A 493 16.29 32.10 19.75
CA LEU A 493 16.17 33.56 19.80
C LEU A 493 15.20 33.96 20.91
N LYS A 494 15.58 34.96 21.71
CA LYS A 494 14.78 35.47 22.85
C LYS A 494 14.67 36.99 22.74
N ASP A 495 13.48 37.47 22.40
CA ASP A 495 13.11 38.90 22.30
C ASP A 495 14.09 39.76 21.48
N VAL A 496 14.57 39.22 20.36
CA VAL A 496 15.56 39.89 19.50
C VAL A 496 14.89 41.03 18.72
N SER A 497 15.46 42.23 18.82
CA SER A 497 15.06 43.38 18.02
C SER A 497 16.29 43.98 17.34
N LEU A 498 16.25 44.09 16.02
CA LEU A 498 17.32 44.65 15.20
C LEU A 498 16.71 45.33 13.97
N GLU A 499 17.41 46.34 13.47
CA GLU A 499 16.99 47.14 12.32
C GLU A 499 18.15 47.22 11.32
N LEU A 500 17.85 47.01 10.05
CA LEU A 500 18.81 47.00 8.94
C LEU A 500 18.38 48.06 7.94
N ASN A 501 19.22 49.08 7.73
CA ASN A 501 18.89 50.20 6.86
C ASN A 501 19.29 49.93 5.40
N PRO A 502 18.48 50.39 4.43
CA PRO A 502 18.84 50.32 3.01
C PRO A 502 20.19 50.98 2.72
N GLY A 503 20.99 50.32 1.88
CA GLY A 503 22.28 50.81 1.39
C GLY A 503 23.44 50.67 2.38
N GLU A 504 23.19 50.11 3.57
CA GLU A 504 24.22 49.89 4.59
C GLU A 504 24.68 48.43 4.63
N ILE A 505 25.97 48.24 4.91
CA ILE A 505 26.58 46.94 5.20
C ILE A 505 26.42 46.65 6.69
N THR A 506 25.61 45.65 7.04
CA THR A 506 25.38 45.25 8.43
C THR A 506 25.91 43.86 8.73
N ALA A 507 26.98 43.79 9.52
CA ALA A 507 27.56 42.52 9.97
C ALA A 507 26.90 42.04 11.27
N LEU A 508 26.53 40.75 11.32
CA LEU A 508 25.97 40.10 12.51
C LEU A 508 27.03 39.17 13.10
N VAL A 509 27.62 39.57 14.23
CA VAL A 509 28.78 38.89 14.81
C VAL A 509 28.40 38.20 16.11
N GLY A 510 28.95 37.01 16.35
CA GLY A 510 28.76 36.29 17.62
C GLY A 510 29.30 34.86 17.55
N PRO A 511 29.37 34.15 18.69
CA PRO A 511 29.94 32.81 18.75
C PRO A 511 29.15 31.79 17.91
N SER A 512 29.75 30.63 17.62
CA SER A 512 29.03 29.54 16.96
C SER A 512 27.79 29.12 17.77
N GLY A 513 26.67 28.90 17.09
CA GLY A 513 25.40 28.56 17.75
C GLY A 513 24.65 29.73 18.41
N SER A 514 25.08 30.98 18.26
CA SER A 514 24.38 32.15 18.83
C SER A 514 23.05 32.53 18.15
N GLY A 515 22.65 31.81 17.08
CA GLY A 515 21.39 32.03 16.37
C GLY A 515 21.48 32.87 15.09
N LYS A 516 22.70 33.14 14.60
CA LYS A 516 22.94 33.94 13.38
C LYS A 516 22.24 33.39 12.13
N THR A 517 22.49 32.13 11.79
CA THR A 517 21.82 31.40 10.69
C THR A 517 20.30 31.29 10.93
N THR A 518 19.85 31.28 12.19
CA THR A 518 18.43 31.28 12.53
C THR A 518 17.76 32.61 12.15
N CYS A 519 18.43 33.75 12.35
CA CYS A 519 17.92 35.04 11.88
C CYS A 519 17.76 35.08 10.36
N ILE A 520 18.75 34.55 9.63
CA ILE A 520 18.69 34.40 8.15
C ILE A 520 17.52 33.50 7.74
N SER A 521 17.38 32.34 8.40
CA SER A 521 16.31 31.38 8.10
C SER A 521 14.91 31.96 8.33
N LEU A 522 14.75 32.84 9.34
CA LEU A 522 13.49 33.56 9.57
C LEU A 522 13.25 34.67 8.55
N LEU A 523 14.30 35.36 8.12
CA LEU A 523 14.24 36.41 7.08
C LEU A 523 13.85 35.83 5.71
N GLU A 524 14.42 34.68 5.35
CA GLU A 524 14.05 33.88 4.17
C GLU A 524 12.68 33.19 4.34
N ARG A 525 11.99 33.38 5.48
CA ARG A 525 10.70 32.76 5.78
C ARG A 525 10.71 31.23 5.63
N PHE A 526 11.85 30.59 5.93
CA PHE A 526 11.92 29.14 6.08
C PHE A 526 11.20 28.67 7.33
N TYR A 527 11.12 29.57 8.32
CA TYR A 527 10.42 29.42 9.57
C TYR A 527 9.60 30.67 9.90
N GLU A 528 8.58 30.52 10.75
CA GLU A 528 7.84 31.64 11.34
C GLU A 528 8.22 31.82 12.81
N PRO A 529 8.38 33.07 13.29
CA PRO A 529 8.67 33.34 14.68
C PRO A 529 7.49 32.95 15.57
N GLN A 530 7.78 32.49 16.80
CA GLN A 530 6.73 32.15 17.77
C GLN A 530 6.10 33.40 18.39
N THR A 531 6.93 34.42 18.66
CA THR A 531 6.50 35.74 19.11
C THR A 531 7.29 36.82 18.36
N GLY A 532 6.74 38.03 18.31
CA GLY A 532 7.31 39.15 17.56
C GLY A 532 6.93 39.15 16.08
N LYS A 533 7.51 40.09 15.32
CA LYS A 533 7.28 40.21 13.87
C LYS A 533 8.56 40.61 13.14
N ILE A 534 8.70 40.14 11.92
CA ILE A 534 9.73 40.58 10.98
C ILE A 534 9.05 41.36 9.87
N LEU A 535 9.55 42.57 9.64
CA LEU A 535 9.03 43.53 8.68
C LEU A 535 10.06 43.80 7.59
N LEU A 536 9.61 43.90 6.35
CA LEU A 536 10.34 44.32 5.17
C LEU A 536 9.63 45.55 4.58
N ASP A 537 10.31 46.69 4.54
CA ASP A 537 9.76 48.02 4.22
C ASP A 537 8.51 48.37 5.06
N GLY A 538 8.53 47.97 6.34
CA GLY A 538 7.42 48.20 7.29
C GLY A 538 6.25 47.22 7.16
N VAL A 539 6.22 46.36 6.15
CA VAL A 539 5.17 45.34 5.93
C VAL A 539 5.66 43.98 6.42
N SER A 540 4.79 43.13 6.98
CA SER A 540 5.22 41.81 7.43
C SER A 540 5.68 40.94 6.26
N ILE A 541 6.79 40.22 6.43
CA ILE A 541 7.31 39.24 5.45
C ILE A 541 6.25 38.18 5.08
N GLN A 542 5.29 37.93 5.97
CA GLN A 542 4.19 36.99 5.73
C GLN A 542 3.24 37.41 4.60
N GLU A 543 3.12 38.72 4.34
CA GLU A 543 2.21 39.30 3.35
C GLU A 543 2.75 39.27 1.92
N TYR A 544 4.08 39.15 1.77
CA TYR A 544 4.75 39.07 0.46
C TYR A 544 4.50 37.74 -0.24
N GLU A 545 4.36 37.79 -1.56
CA GLU A 545 4.35 36.58 -2.39
C GLU A 545 5.70 35.87 -2.27
N HIS A 546 5.68 34.56 -1.99
CA HIS A 546 6.90 33.76 -1.77
C HIS A 546 7.89 33.83 -2.94
N LYS A 547 7.40 33.76 -4.19
CA LYS A 547 8.27 33.90 -5.39
C LYS A 547 8.88 35.29 -5.49
N TYR A 548 8.12 36.33 -5.18
CA TYR A 548 8.61 37.71 -5.19
C TYR A 548 9.68 37.91 -4.11
N LEU A 549 9.43 37.40 -2.90
CA LEU A 549 10.36 37.47 -1.76
C LEU A 549 11.72 36.87 -2.13
N HIS A 550 11.78 35.61 -2.60
CA HIS A 550 13.04 34.94 -2.98
C HIS A 550 13.64 35.37 -4.33
N ARG A 551 12.96 36.27 -5.05
CA ARG A 551 13.56 36.99 -6.19
C ARG A 551 14.29 38.23 -5.70
N LYS A 552 13.76 38.92 -4.68
CA LYS A 552 14.34 40.16 -4.14
C LYS A 552 15.31 39.93 -2.99
N LEU A 553 15.19 38.83 -2.27
CA LEU A 553 16.17 38.33 -1.30
C LEU A 553 16.98 37.20 -1.95
N ALA A 554 18.30 37.33 -1.92
CA ALA A 554 19.21 36.28 -2.37
C ALA A 554 20.15 35.87 -1.24
N LEU A 555 20.17 34.56 -0.95
CA LEU A 555 21.05 33.95 0.03
C LEU A 555 22.21 33.20 -0.64
N VAL A 556 23.42 33.49 -0.21
CA VAL A 556 24.60 32.65 -0.43
C VAL A 556 24.94 31.95 0.88
N SER A 557 24.68 30.65 0.94
CA SER A 557 24.90 29.82 2.13
C SER A 557 26.39 29.52 2.36
N GLN A 558 26.74 29.20 3.61
CA GLN A 558 28.10 28.80 4.03
C GLN A 558 28.62 27.61 3.22
N GLU A 559 27.81 26.58 3.06
CA GLU A 559 28.09 25.43 2.19
C GLU A 559 27.18 25.47 0.94
N PRO A 560 27.63 26.11 -0.16
CA PRO A 560 26.83 26.27 -1.36
C PRO A 560 26.60 24.93 -2.06
N MET A 561 25.32 24.57 -2.19
CA MET A 561 24.89 23.35 -2.86
C MET A 561 24.59 23.61 -4.34
N LEU A 562 25.21 22.79 -5.19
CA LEU A 562 25.00 22.79 -6.64
C LEU A 562 24.27 21.51 -7.07
N PHE A 563 23.43 21.62 -8.09
CA PHE A 563 22.76 20.49 -8.70
C PHE A 563 23.71 19.79 -9.68
N ALA A 564 23.52 18.48 -9.88
CA ALA A 564 24.21 17.69 -10.90
C ALA A 564 23.69 18.06 -12.30
N ARG A 565 24.20 19.19 -12.77
CA ARG A 565 23.79 19.97 -13.95
C ARG A 565 25.00 20.81 -14.39
N SER A 566 24.93 21.39 -15.58
CA SER A 566 26.00 22.27 -16.06
C SER A 566 26.23 23.47 -15.12
N VAL A 567 27.43 24.06 -15.18
CA VAL A 567 27.71 25.30 -14.45
C VAL A 567 26.74 26.41 -14.86
N GLU A 568 26.45 26.53 -16.15
CA GLU A 568 25.44 27.47 -16.68
C GLU A 568 24.07 27.30 -16.02
N GLU A 569 23.55 26.07 -16.00
CA GLU A 569 22.24 25.77 -15.40
C GLU A 569 22.23 26.00 -13.89
N ASN A 570 23.37 25.84 -13.22
CA ASN A 570 23.52 26.15 -11.81
C ASN A 570 23.52 27.66 -11.52
N ILE A 571 24.15 28.48 -12.37
CA ILE A 571 24.12 29.94 -12.25
C ILE A 571 22.72 30.47 -12.56
N ALA A 572 22.09 29.97 -13.62
CA ALA A 572 20.73 30.36 -14.04
C ALA A 572 19.59 29.72 -13.22
N TYR A 573 19.90 29.08 -12.09
CA TYR A 573 18.92 28.32 -11.34
C TYR A 573 17.76 29.19 -10.82
N GLY A 574 16.55 28.91 -11.31
CA GLY A 574 15.32 29.62 -10.94
C GLY A 574 14.92 30.76 -11.87
N ILE A 575 15.63 30.97 -12.99
CA ILE A 575 15.28 31.95 -14.03
C ILE A 575 14.74 31.22 -15.26
N GLU A 576 13.62 31.70 -15.79
CA GLU A 576 13.03 31.17 -17.02
C GLU A 576 13.77 31.74 -18.24
N ASN A 577 14.31 30.87 -19.11
CA ASN A 577 15.03 31.22 -20.35
C ASN A 577 16.19 32.24 -20.14
N PRO A 578 17.24 31.87 -19.39
CA PRO A 578 18.38 32.75 -19.16
C PRO A 578 19.11 33.09 -20.48
N CYS A 579 19.52 34.35 -20.64
CA CYS A 579 20.46 34.71 -21.70
C CYS A 579 21.87 34.32 -21.28
N LEU A 580 22.61 33.62 -22.14
CA LEU A 580 23.98 33.18 -21.85
C LEU A 580 24.93 34.36 -21.54
N GLU A 581 24.71 35.53 -22.16
CA GLU A 581 25.52 36.71 -21.88
C GLU A 581 25.30 37.25 -20.46
N ASP A 582 24.06 37.21 -19.95
CA ASP A 582 23.77 37.60 -18.57
C ASP A 582 24.43 36.63 -17.57
N VAL A 583 24.40 35.33 -17.88
CA VAL A 583 25.11 34.29 -17.10
C VAL A 583 26.62 34.53 -17.08
N LYS A 584 27.22 34.86 -18.23
CA LYS A 584 28.65 35.21 -18.31
C LYS A 584 28.96 36.49 -17.53
N ASN A 585 28.11 37.50 -17.60
CA ASN A 585 28.29 38.75 -16.88
C ASN A 585 28.21 38.52 -15.37
N ALA A 586 27.21 37.78 -14.88
CA ALA A 586 27.11 37.40 -13.48
C ALA A 586 28.33 36.58 -13.01
N ALA A 587 28.82 35.66 -13.86
CA ALA A 587 30.04 34.90 -13.58
C ALA A 587 31.30 35.77 -13.55
N LYS A 588 31.41 36.81 -14.39
CA LYS A 588 32.53 37.77 -14.34
C LYS A 588 32.49 38.60 -13.07
N LEU A 589 31.30 39.06 -12.68
CA LEU A 589 31.10 39.80 -11.43
C LEU A 589 31.52 38.95 -10.23
N ALA A 590 31.13 37.68 -10.18
CA ALA A 590 31.49 36.74 -9.11
C ALA A 590 32.92 36.15 -9.20
N ASN A 591 33.79 36.66 -10.08
CA ASN A 591 35.12 36.11 -10.35
C ASN A 591 35.13 34.60 -10.71
N ALA A 592 34.05 34.10 -11.29
CA ALA A 592 33.88 32.71 -11.69
C ALA A 592 34.27 32.45 -13.16
N HIS A 593 34.19 33.47 -14.01
CA HIS A 593 34.35 33.32 -15.45
C HIS A 593 35.66 32.64 -15.86
N GLU A 594 36.80 33.07 -15.29
CA GLU A 594 38.12 32.57 -15.68
C GLU A 594 38.30 31.08 -15.39
N PHE A 595 37.94 30.62 -14.18
CA PHE A 595 38.06 29.20 -13.85
C PHE A 595 37.05 28.36 -14.63
N VAL A 596 35.84 28.88 -14.87
CA VAL A 596 34.80 28.17 -15.65
C VAL A 596 35.28 27.98 -17.08
N CYS A 597 35.88 28.99 -17.70
CA CYS A 597 36.51 28.87 -19.03
C CYS A 597 37.71 27.90 -19.04
N GLY A 598 38.38 27.71 -17.91
CA GLY A 598 39.46 26.72 -17.76
C GLY A 598 38.99 25.27 -17.59
N LEU A 599 37.69 25.02 -17.37
CA LEU A 599 37.14 23.67 -17.31
C LEU A 599 37.08 23.03 -18.72
N LYS A 600 37.12 21.69 -18.79
CA LYS A 600 37.14 20.94 -20.06
C LYS A 600 36.00 21.31 -21.01
N GLU A 601 34.80 21.57 -20.49
CA GLU A 601 33.60 21.88 -21.28
C GLU A 601 33.10 23.32 -21.02
N GLY A 602 33.93 24.16 -20.40
CA GLY A 602 33.54 25.53 -20.06
C GLY A 602 32.29 25.57 -19.17
N TYR A 603 31.32 26.39 -19.58
CA TYR A 603 30.02 26.55 -18.92
C TYR A 603 29.12 25.29 -18.98
N ASN A 604 29.36 24.39 -19.93
CA ASN A 604 28.61 23.14 -20.07
C ASN A 604 29.10 22.04 -19.13
N THR A 605 30.23 22.25 -18.45
CA THR A 605 30.81 21.28 -17.52
C THR A 605 29.79 20.91 -16.43
N ASP A 606 29.53 19.61 -16.25
CA ASP A 606 28.68 19.11 -15.17
C ASP A 606 29.33 19.33 -13.80
N ALA A 607 28.62 19.98 -12.87
CA ALA A 607 29.11 20.20 -11.51
C ALA A 607 29.17 18.89 -10.68
N GLY A 608 28.43 17.85 -11.09
CA GLY A 608 28.30 16.57 -10.37
C GLY A 608 27.40 16.65 -9.14
N GLU A 609 27.17 15.50 -8.49
CA GLU A 609 26.30 15.42 -7.30
C GLU A 609 26.80 16.36 -6.18
N LYS A 610 25.93 17.26 -5.71
CA LYS A 610 26.26 18.31 -4.73
C LYS A 610 27.49 19.15 -5.13
N GLY A 611 27.73 19.31 -6.43
CA GLY A 611 28.90 20.03 -6.96
C GLY A 611 30.23 19.31 -6.75
N GLY A 612 30.26 17.99 -6.56
CA GLY A 612 31.48 17.23 -6.22
C GLY A 612 32.67 17.39 -7.19
N GLN A 613 32.46 17.92 -8.39
CA GLN A 613 33.53 18.19 -9.37
C GLN A 613 34.21 19.56 -9.20
N LEU A 614 33.68 20.42 -8.32
CA LEU A 614 34.20 21.76 -8.07
C LEU A 614 34.78 21.86 -6.64
N SER A 615 35.84 22.66 -6.48
CA SER A 615 36.40 22.97 -5.16
C SER A 615 35.44 23.84 -4.33
N GLY A 616 35.63 23.92 -3.01
CA GLY A 616 34.79 24.73 -2.11
C GLY A 616 34.62 26.18 -2.59
N GLY A 617 35.73 26.89 -2.81
CA GLY A 617 35.70 28.27 -3.33
C GLY A 617 35.14 28.40 -4.75
N GLN A 618 35.25 27.38 -5.61
CA GLN A 618 34.58 27.37 -6.91
C GLN A 618 33.06 27.27 -6.76
N LYS A 619 32.55 26.40 -5.87
CA LYS A 619 31.11 26.30 -5.59
C LYS A 619 30.56 27.62 -5.05
N GLN A 620 31.32 28.29 -4.20
CA GLN A 620 30.97 29.58 -3.62
C GLN A 620 30.85 30.68 -4.68
N ARG A 621 31.83 30.79 -5.58
CA ARG A 621 31.76 31.75 -6.70
C ARG A 621 30.59 31.46 -7.64
N VAL A 622 30.25 30.19 -7.91
CA VAL A 622 29.04 29.84 -8.67
C VAL A 622 27.77 30.25 -7.93
N ALA A 623 27.70 30.08 -6.61
CA ALA A 623 26.55 30.49 -5.81
C ALA A 623 26.40 32.02 -5.73
N ILE A 624 27.52 32.76 -5.67
CA ILE A 624 27.52 34.23 -5.77
C ILE A 624 27.02 34.66 -7.15
N ALA A 625 27.51 34.05 -8.24
CA ALA A 625 27.01 34.33 -9.59
C ALA A 625 25.49 34.07 -9.70
N ARG A 626 25.00 32.98 -9.10
CA ARG A 626 23.56 32.65 -9.03
C ARG A 626 22.76 33.73 -8.29
N ALA A 627 23.28 34.26 -7.20
CA ALA A 627 22.64 35.32 -6.45
C ALA A 627 22.58 36.63 -7.26
N LEU A 628 23.71 37.03 -7.86
CA LEU A 628 23.83 38.27 -8.63
C LEU A 628 22.97 38.27 -9.90
N LEU A 629 22.84 37.13 -10.58
CA LEU A 629 22.02 37.02 -11.78
C LEU A 629 20.54 37.35 -11.52
N ARG A 630 20.07 37.23 -10.27
CA ARG A 630 18.68 37.54 -9.89
C ARG A 630 18.40 39.02 -9.66
N ASP A 631 19.43 39.86 -9.63
CA ASP A 631 19.32 41.29 -9.30
C ASP A 631 18.52 41.55 -7.99
N PRO A 632 19.02 41.03 -6.85
CA PRO A 632 18.31 41.10 -5.58
C PRO A 632 18.41 42.50 -4.96
N SER A 633 17.36 42.92 -4.25
CA SER A 633 17.35 44.15 -3.45
C SER A 633 17.93 43.94 -2.05
N VAL A 634 18.06 42.68 -1.62
CA VAL A 634 18.72 42.29 -0.37
C VAL A 634 19.58 41.06 -0.66
N LEU A 635 20.89 41.19 -0.47
CA LEU A 635 21.84 40.09 -0.54
C LEU A 635 22.18 39.62 0.88
N ILE A 636 22.27 38.32 1.10
CA ILE A 636 22.61 37.71 2.39
C ILE A 636 23.77 36.75 2.16
N LEU A 637 24.86 36.92 2.90
CA LEU A 637 26.05 36.07 2.82
C LEU A 637 26.24 35.35 4.16
N ASP A 638 25.93 34.06 4.23
CA ASP A 638 26.19 33.26 5.44
C ASP A 638 27.61 32.71 5.37
N ASP A 639 28.56 33.38 6.04
CA ASP A 639 29.98 32.97 6.11
C ASP A 639 30.59 32.68 4.71
N ALA A 640 30.15 33.44 3.70
CA ALA A 640 30.38 33.12 2.29
C ALA A 640 31.77 33.53 1.76
N THR A 641 32.70 33.94 2.64
CA THR A 641 34.06 34.33 2.25
C THR A 641 35.14 33.48 2.91
N SER A 642 34.81 32.67 3.92
CA SER A 642 35.78 31.85 4.67
C SER A 642 36.50 30.80 3.81
N SER A 643 35.94 30.42 2.66
CA SER A 643 36.54 29.48 1.71
C SER A 643 37.08 30.13 0.43
N LEU A 644 37.05 31.47 0.36
CA LEU A 644 37.66 32.24 -0.72
C LEU A 644 39.14 32.51 -0.42
N ASP A 645 39.93 32.59 -1.47
CA ASP A 645 41.29 33.11 -1.42
C ASP A 645 41.27 34.62 -1.09
N THR A 646 42.32 35.09 -0.43
CA THR A 646 42.42 36.43 0.17
C THR A 646 42.18 37.57 -0.83
N GLU A 647 42.50 37.36 -2.10
CA GLU A 647 42.26 38.31 -3.21
C GLU A 647 40.78 38.33 -3.64
N SER A 648 40.12 37.18 -3.74
CA SER A 648 38.68 37.09 -4.02
C SER A 648 37.84 37.57 -2.85
N GLU A 649 38.28 37.32 -1.62
CA GLU A 649 37.63 37.79 -0.40
C GLU A 649 37.63 39.32 -0.31
N HIS A 650 38.75 39.97 -0.66
CA HIS A 650 38.86 41.43 -0.70
C HIS A 650 37.96 42.07 -1.77
N LEU A 651 37.79 41.43 -2.93
CA LEU A 651 36.93 41.91 -4.02
C LEU A 651 35.43 41.76 -3.73
N VAL A 652 35.06 40.71 -2.99
CA VAL A 652 33.69 40.51 -2.53
C VAL A 652 33.38 41.49 -1.40
N SER A 653 34.31 41.72 -0.47
CA SER A 653 34.12 42.57 0.72
C SER A 653 34.17 44.08 0.46
N THR A 654 34.99 44.58 -0.49
CA THR A 654 35.05 46.03 -0.76
C THR A 654 33.90 46.57 -1.61
N GLY A 655 33.08 45.73 -2.23
CA GLY A 655 31.89 46.18 -2.97
C GLY A 655 32.16 47.07 -4.20
N GLU A 656 33.42 47.45 -4.47
CA GLU A 656 33.81 48.50 -5.41
C GLU A 656 33.41 48.24 -6.88
N LYS A 657 33.07 47.00 -7.24
CA LYS A 657 32.56 46.63 -8.59
C LYS A 657 31.06 46.38 -8.66
N TYR A 658 30.37 46.28 -7.53
CA TYR A 658 28.94 46.01 -7.47
C TYR A 658 28.13 47.31 -7.31
N SER A 659 28.78 48.41 -6.94
CA SER A 659 28.16 49.73 -6.75
C SER A 659 27.72 50.38 -8.06
N SER A 660 26.49 50.08 -8.48
CA SER A 660 25.67 50.99 -9.27
C SER A 660 24.35 51.17 -8.52
N ASP A 661 24.27 52.22 -7.69
CA ASP A 661 23.09 52.79 -7.02
C ASP A 661 22.11 51.88 -6.24
N ASP A 662 22.36 50.56 -6.18
CA ASP A 662 21.44 49.57 -5.62
C ASP A 662 21.94 48.96 -4.30
N VAL A 663 20.98 48.64 -3.44
CA VAL A 663 21.13 48.34 -2.01
C VAL A 663 21.76 46.96 -1.79
N TYR A 664 23.03 46.92 -1.39
CA TYR A 664 23.71 45.67 -0.99
C TYR A 664 23.75 45.55 0.54
N PHE A 665 22.94 44.64 1.07
CA PHE A 665 23.13 44.15 2.44
C PHE A 665 24.29 43.15 2.45
N TYR A 666 25.18 43.30 3.41
CA TYR A 666 26.32 42.42 3.64
C TYR A 666 26.18 41.83 5.04
N PHE A 667 25.41 40.76 5.16
CA PHE A 667 25.51 39.91 6.34
C PHE A 667 26.88 39.24 6.29
N HIS A 668 27.75 39.44 7.28
CA HIS A 668 28.96 38.64 7.42
C HIS A 668 28.93 37.96 8.79
N LEU A 669 28.77 36.63 8.78
CA LEU A 669 28.76 35.81 9.97
C LEU A 669 30.19 35.33 10.26
N LEU A 670 31.01 36.22 10.80
CA LEU A 670 32.39 35.89 11.19
C LEU A 670 32.39 34.87 12.33
N GLY A 671 33.11 33.76 12.14
CA GLY A 671 33.51 32.86 13.24
C GLY A 671 34.51 33.54 14.17
N ASP A 672 34.75 32.94 15.35
CA ASP A 672 35.54 33.51 16.46
C ASP A 672 36.99 33.93 16.09
N ASP A 673 37.49 33.54 14.91
CA ASP A 673 38.90 33.73 14.51
C ASP A 673 39.20 34.97 13.64
N ILE A 674 38.19 35.76 13.25
CA ILE A 674 38.40 36.90 12.33
C ILE A 674 38.00 38.23 13.01
N HIS A 675 38.80 38.64 13.98
CA HIS A 675 38.67 39.94 14.67
C HIS A 675 39.19 41.13 13.82
N LEU A 676 39.90 40.88 12.72
CA LEU A 676 40.64 41.91 11.97
C LEU A 676 39.82 42.69 10.94
N LEU A 677 38.61 42.25 10.57
CA LEU A 677 37.82 42.88 9.48
C LEU A 677 36.78 43.90 9.97
N VAL A 678 36.41 43.89 11.25
CA VAL A 678 35.34 44.77 11.78
C VAL A 678 35.79 46.24 11.92
N GLU A 679 37.09 46.54 11.72
CA GLU A 679 37.64 47.90 11.81
C GLU A 679 37.44 48.75 10.54
N CYS A 680 36.97 48.18 9.42
CA CYS A 680 36.69 48.94 8.20
C CYS A 680 35.20 49.32 8.12
N GLU A 681 34.85 50.58 8.43
CA GLU A 681 33.61 51.30 8.05
C GLU A 681 32.22 50.62 8.19
N HIS A 682 32.09 49.53 8.94
CA HIS A 682 30.81 48.77 9.05
C HIS A 682 30.11 48.99 10.40
N GLN A 683 28.79 48.78 10.45
CA GLN A 683 28.00 48.79 11.69
C GLN A 683 27.91 47.35 12.25
N PRO A 684 28.71 46.95 13.25
CA PRO A 684 28.64 45.60 13.82
C PRO A 684 27.46 45.48 14.79
N ILE A 685 26.62 44.46 14.61
CA ILE A 685 25.58 44.05 15.57
C ILE A 685 26.02 42.76 16.23
N GLY A 686 26.26 42.80 17.55
CA GLY A 686 26.66 41.63 18.34
C GLY A 686 25.47 40.80 18.83
N LEU A 687 25.43 39.50 18.49
CA LEU A 687 24.52 38.51 19.08
C LEU A 687 25.21 37.77 20.21
N TYR A 688 24.93 38.21 21.44
CA TYR A 688 25.38 37.52 22.65
C TYR A 688 24.23 36.69 23.20
N ASN A 689 24.44 35.36 23.25
CA ASN A 689 23.51 34.46 23.92
C ASN A 689 23.54 34.77 25.41
N LYS A 690 22.55 35.50 25.94
CA LYS A 690 22.33 35.64 27.39
C LYS A 690 21.80 34.32 27.96
N ASN A 691 22.64 33.30 27.92
CA ASN A 691 22.48 32.04 28.64
C ASN A 691 23.78 31.81 29.41
N ILE A 692 24.04 32.67 30.41
CA ILE A 692 24.79 32.48 31.66
C ILE A 692 24.81 33.87 32.31
N GLN A 693 23.75 34.19 33.06
CA GLN A 693 23.80 34.93 34.32
C GLN A 693 22.51 34.68 35.06
#